data_AF-A0A2N1TI39-F1
#
_entry.id   AF-A0A2N1TI39-F1
#
_cell.length_a   1.000
_cell.length_b   1.000
_cell.length_c   1.000
_cell.angle_alpha   90.00
_cell.angle_beta   90.00
_cell.angle_gamma   90.00
#
_symmetry.space_group_name_H-M   'P 1'
#
loop_
_entity.id
_entity.type
_entity.pdbx_description
1 polymer ?
#
loop_
_entity_poly.entity_id
_entity_poly.type
_entity_poly.pdbx_seq_one_letter_code
_entity_poly.pdbx_strand_id
1 'polypeptide(L)'
;MILNIITFAVCLGMMILFRRIDKSNMKMTKLRRYSSKMFDDFRKLAETEKRKFKDATIEMDILIKKSNALTVNLSGSLKEVENRLSGLDIEKTNLKKVEEDIKVISHAARDVNKQIEFIGLAREEFSDLTDKITNLRENVAGIRSESNAIINGFNGKLRERSRELMEEFSSVVNEHTASFNERESQIMTLKATLSDLENTVFSDIKIKSDEMKENMSRAVKEFDDLKGGMFSRLDSEVERIHGKLKNVEDNVDESKASLIDTFESEVNRIRTEMDNLNIHAIAKKDEIVQATRKEAEDIRKKIEDFQEKVLDHENRLINTAENKISSLDSEYQAIDMKFGNLSEKIKKDFSTMEDRLAEIKSEILQYEEHNKIFTRTDSMIEKVDNSIQHLNTMLDKAHQDAVSIERFTEDAEEFKELRKAINNEIHSYQARKSKLADVEASIQNLLETSDLALTRADLMKDNMSKIDFVNARIDALSESYSDLETRIEELREYEDLITKNLESANKSEILVKSVDTKLKTYQKVIERSDKKIENMTKHLQDVEEKTLILNTRRNDIQELKDKFDEIDGLSEVMSKRVDQIYAMFKKVETLREEIDETDVKLQNMFVRTDEKMREFVEFIQAVDTGSPIVKQVNKEMAPGKNMNEHLIRTVRELSGKGWSADAIAKKMLIDENSVRLIINTTSL
;
A
#
# COMPACT_ATOMS: atom_id res chain seq x y z
N MET A 1 -84.80 86.22 91.19
CA MET A 1 -83.76 86.27 90.13
C MET A 1 -82.89 85.02 90.04
N ILE A 2 -82.32 84.49 91.14
CA ILE A 2 -81.35 83.37 91.12
C ILE A 2 -81.80 82.15 90.27
N LEU A 3 -83.07 81.72 90.40
CA LEU A 3 -83.63 80.58 89.65
C LEU A 3 -83.37 80.64 88.13
N ASN A 4 -83.59 81.79 87.49
CA ASN A 4 -83.47 81.94 86.03
C ASN A 4 -82.03 81.76 85.53
N ILE A 5 -81.03 82.05 86.38
CA ILE A 5 -79.61 81.87 86.05
C ILE A 5 -79.26 80.37 86.04
N ILE A 6 -79.84 79.61 86.97
CA ILE A 6 -79.65 78.16 87.06
C ILE A 6 -80.26 77.46 85.83
N THR A 7 -81.48 77.81 85.44
CA THR A 7 -82.10 77.24 84.22
C THR A 7 -81.30 77.55 82.97
N PHE A 8 -80.78 78.77 82.83
CA PHE A 8 -79.94 79.14 81.70
C PHE A 8 -78.62 78.35 81.66
N ALA A 9 -77.96 78.16 82.81
CA ALA A 9 -76.75 77.36 82.93
C ALA A 9 -76.98 75.87 82.57
N VAL A 10 -78.09 75.28 83.01
CA VAL A 10 -78.47 73.88 82.67
C VAL A 10 -78.73 73.72 81.17
N CYS A 11 -79.50 74.63 80.56
CA CYS A 11 -79.75 74.59 79.11
C CYS A 11 -78.47 74.77 78.28
N LEU A 12 -77.55 75.63 78.73
CA LEU A 12 -76.26 75.86 78.07
C LEU A 12 -75.32 74.66 78.21
N GLY A 13 -75.32 74.00 79.38
CA GLY A 13 -74.62 72.73 79.62
C GLY A 13 -75.13 71.60 78.73
N MET A 14 -76.46 71.45 78.60
CA MET A 14 -77.08 70.48 77.70
C MET A 14 -76.71 70.72 76.22
N MET A 15 -76.72 71.97 75.76
CA MET A 15 -76.24 72.29 74.40
C MET A 15 -74.76 71.93 74.18
N ILE A 16 -73.89 72.12 75.18
CA ILE A 16 -72.47 71.72 75.09
C ILE A 16 -72.34 70.19 75.04
N LEU A 17 -73.10 69.45 75.85
CA LEU A 17 -73.11 67.99 75.85
C LEU A 17 -73.57 67.41 74.52
N PHE A 18 -74.74 67.81 74.02
CA PHE A 18 -75.24 67.34 72.73
C PHE A 18 -74.29 67.69 71.57
N ARG A 19 -73.70 68.90 71.55
CA ARG A 19 -72.72 69.29 70.53
C ARG A 19 -71.39 68.52 70.62
N ARG A 20 -71.07 67.92 71.77
CA ARG A 20 -69.91 67.03 71.98
C ARG A 20 -70.21 65.60 71.53
N ILE A 21 -71.43 65.10 71.79
CA ILE A 21 -71.93 63.79 71.33
C ILE A 21 -72.07 63.78 69.80
N ASP A 22 -72.65 64.82 69.20
CA ASP A 22 -72.80 64.93 67.74
C ASP A 22 -71.45 64.99 67.01
N LYS A 23 -70.48 65.74 67.55
CA LYS A 23 -69.07 65.69 67.08
C LYS A 23 -68.44 64.30 67.24
N SER A 24 -68.91 63.46 68.16
CA SER A 24 -68.47 62.07 68.29
C SER A 24 -69.11 61.20 67.19
N ASN A 25 -70.42 61.28 66.98
CA ASN A 25 -71.14 60.55 65.95
C ASN A 25 -70.65 60.90 64.53
N MET A 26 -70.34 62.17 64.25
CA MET A 26 -69.78 62.57 62.96
C MET A 26 -68.33 62.08 62.76
N LYS A 27 -67.54 61.92 63.85
CA LYS A 27 -66.24 61.21 63.78
C LYS A 27 -66.43 59.72 63.51
N MET A 28 -67.32 59.06 64.25
CA MET A 28 -67.63 57.63 64.10
C MET A 28 -68.10 57.29 62.67
N THR A 29 -68.94 58.16 62.09
CA THR A 29 -69.41 58.03 60.70
C THR A 29 -68.27 58.16 59.68
N LYS A 30 -67.32 59.09 59.90
CA LYS A 30 -66.11 59.19 59.06
C LYS A 30 -65.21 57.97 59.22
N LEU A 31 -65.03 57.47 60.45
CA LEU A 31 -64.22 56.29 60.76
C LEU A 31 -64.80 55.03 60.09
N ARG A 32 -66.12 54.84 60.14
CA ARG A 32 -66.82 53.74 59.45
C ARG A 32 -66.68 53.81 57.91
N ARG A 33 -66.75 55.02 57.32
CA ARG A 33 -66.49 55.20 55.87
C ARG A 33 -65.03 54.93 55.51
N TYR A 34 -64.09 55.35 56.34
CA TYR A 34 -62.65 55.14 56.12
C TYR A 34 -62.28 53.66 56.26
N SER A 35 -62.84 52.96 57.26
CA SER A 35 -62.72 51.51 57.44
C SER A 35 -63.33 50.74 56.27
N SER A 36 -64.53 51.10 55.80
CA SER A 36 -65.14 50.48 54.61
C SER A 36 -64.28 50.67 53.37
N LYS A 37 -63.74 51.88 53.15
CA LYS A 37 -62.85 52.14 52.01
C LYS A 37 -61.53 51.36 52.13
N MET A 38 -60.90 51.33 53.30
CA MET A 38 -59.74 50.49 53.58
C MET A 38 -60.03 49.03 53.22
N PHE A 39 -61.18 48.48 53.64
CA PHE A 39 -61.54 47.10 53.37
C PHE A 39 -61.77 46.81 51.87
N ASP A 40 -62.43 47.73 51.14
CA ASP A 40 -62.61 47.61 49.68
C ASP A 40 -61.28 47.73 48.91
N ASP A 41 -60.38 48.61 49.34
CA ASP A 41 -59.07 48.78 48.70
C ASP A 41 -58.12 47.62 49.05
N PHE A 42 -58.15 47.09 50.28
CA PHE A 42 -57.43 45.87 50.67
C PHE A 42 -57.96 44.64 49.91
N ARG A 43 -59.28 44.53 49.71
CA ARG A 43 -59.89 43.49 48.89
C ARG A 43 -59.44 43.56 47.44
N LYS A 44 -59.39 44.75 46.83
CA LYS A 44 -58.85 44.93 45.47
C LYS A 44 -57.36 44.57 45.40
N LEU A 45 -56.57 44.92 46.41
CA LEU A 45 -55.15 44.57 46.48
C LEU A 45 -54.98 43.04 46.55
N ALA A 46 -55.72 42.37 47.43
CA ALA A 46 -55.73 40.91 47.55
C ALA A 46 -56.23 40.20 46.27
N GLU A 47 -57.28 40.71 45.61
CA GLU A 47 -57.74 40.19 44.31
C GLU A 47 -56.72 40.44 43.18
N THR A 48 -55.90 41.50 43.27
CA THR A 48 -54.82 41.79 42.31
C THR A 48 -53.61 40.88 42.52
N GLU A 49 -53.14 40.71 43.76
CA GLU A 49 -52.06 39.77 44.07
C GLU A 49 -52.47 38.32 43.79
N LYS A 50 -53.72 37.94 44.05
CA LYS A 50 -54.26 36.62 43.69
C LYS A 50 -54.24 36.37 42.17
N ARG A 51 -54.38 37.40 41.33
CA ARG A 51 -54.18 37.30 39.88
C ARG A 51 -52.70 37.11 39.55
N LYS A 52 -51.81 37.99 40.05
CA LYS A 52 -50.35 37.87 39.85
C LYS A 52 -49.82 36.49 40.24
N PHE A 53 -50.24 35.94 41.38
CA PHE A 53 -49.87 34.59 41.83
C PHE A 53 -50.35 33.50 40.86
N LYS A 54 -51.57 33.61 40.33
CA LYS A 54 -52.09 32.67 39.34
C LYS A 54 -51.31 32.76 38.02
N ASP A 55 -51.04 33.97 37.56
CA ASP A 55 -50.34 34.22 36.31
C ASP A 55 -48.87 33.74 36.39
N ALA A 56 -48.18 34.00 37.51
CA ALA A 56 -46.85 33.46 37.79
C ALA A 56 -46.84 31.92 37.92
N THR A 57 -47.92 31.31 38.43
CA THR A 57 -48.07 29.84 38.48
C THR A 57 -48.22 29.25 37.07
N ILE A 58 -48.96 29.93 36.18
CA ILE A 58 -49.10 29.55 34.77
C ILE A 58 -47.75 29.72 34.04
N GLU A 59 -47.02 30.81 34.28
CA GLU A 59 -45.69 31.03 33.73
C GLU A 59 -44.69 29.95 34.19
N MET A 60 -44.74 29.54 35.46
CA MET A 60 -43.92 28.45 36.00
C MET A 60 -44.25 27.09 35.36
N ASP A 61 -45.52 26.76 35.14
CA ASP A 61 -45.93 25.54 34.43
C ASP A 61 -45.50 25.56 32.95
N ILE A 62 -45.57 26.71 32.29
CA ILE A 62 -45.03 26.90 30.92
C ILE A 62 -43.51 26.73 30.90
N LEU A 63 -42.78 27.24 31.89
CA LEU A 63 -41.33 27.07 32.02
C LEU A 63 -40.95 25.61 32.28
N ILE A 64 -41.67 24.89 33.15
CA ILE A 64 -41.47 23.45 33.40
C ILE A 64 -41.72 22.64 32.11
N LYS A 65 -42.79 22.94 31.36
CA LYS A 65 -43.07 22.28 30.07
C LYS A 65 -42.02 22.57 29.00
N LYS A 66 -41.52 23.82 28.93
CA LYS A 66 -40.39 24.19 28.07
C LYS A 66 -39.10 23.47 28.48
N SER A 67 -38.81 23.38 29.78
CA SER A 67 -37.64 22.69 30.31
C SER A 67 -37.67 21.19 29.96
N ASN A 68 -38.77 20.50 30.23
CA ASN A 68 -38.94 19.10 29.85
C ASN A 68 -38.81 18.88 28.34
N ALA A 69 -39.39 19.76 27.52
CA ALA A 69 -39.21 19.71 26.07
C ALA A 69 -37.75 19.95 25.64
N LEU A 70 -37.03 20.87 26.30
CA LEU A 70 -35.61 21.12 26.06
C LEU A 70 -34.75 19.90 26.42
N THR A 71 -35.02 19.25 27.56
CA THR A 71 -34.34 18.01 27.98
C THR A 71 -34.55 16.86 26.99
N VAL A 72 -35.78 16.67 26.48
CA VAL A 72 -36.06 15.68 25.43
C VAL A 72 -35.31 15.99 24.13
N ASN A 73 -35.29 17.26 23.71
CA ASN A 73 -34.50 17.66 22.53
C ASN A 73 -32.98 17.47 22.74
N LEU A 74 -32.45 17.83 23.92
CA LEU A 74 -31.04 17.62 24.27
C LEU A 74 -30.66 16.14 24.27
N SER A 75 -31.51 15.26 24.82
CA SER A 75 -31.29 13.81 24.77
C SER A 75 -31.31 13.28 23.33
N GLY A 76 -32.21 13.78 22.48
CA GLY A 76 -32.23 13.47 21.05
C GLY A 76 -30.96 13.92 20.32
N SER A 77 -30.53 15.16 20.51
CA SER A 77 -29.30 15.70 19.91
C SER A 77 -28.04 15.02 20.43
N LEU A 78 -27.98 14.66 21.72
CA LEU A 78 -26.87 13.90 22.29
C LEU A 78 -26.74 12.53 21.60
N LYS A 79 -27.87 11.85 21.37
CA LYS A 79 -27.90 10.56 20.67
C LYS A 79 -27.59 10.69 19.17
N GLU A 80 -27.91 11.81 18.54
CA GLU A 80 -27.46 12.10 17.17
C GLU A 80 -25.93 12.32 17.12
N VAL A 81 -25.37 13.06 18.08
CA VAL A 81 -23.92 13.27 18.21
C VAL A 81 -23.18 11.96 18.49
N GLU A 82 -23.71 11.11 19.38
CA GLU A 82 -23.18 9.78 19.69
C GLU A 82 -23.16 8.87 18.44
N ASN A 83 -24.27 8.83 17.69
CA ASN A 83 -24.32 8.13 16.41
C ASN A 83 -23.28 8.69 15.41
N ARG A 84 -23.16 10.02 15.28
CA ARG A 84 -22.14 10.65 14.41
C ARG A 84 -20.71 10.30 14.84
N LEU A 85 -20.45 10.22 16.15
CA LEU A 85 -19.15 9.84 16.70
C LEU A 85 -18.78 8.39 16.29
N SER A 86 -19.74 7.45 16.37
CA SER A 86 -19.54 6.09 15.87
C SER A 86 -19.32 6.02 14.35
N GLY A 87 -19.95 6.92 13.59
CA GLY A 87 -19.73 7.06 12.15
C GLY A 87 -18.30 7.52 11.81
N LEU A 88 -17.75 8.45 12.61
CA LEU A 88 -16.39 8.96 12.42
C LEU A 88 -15.31 7.89 12.67
N ASP A 89 -15.49 6.97 13.61
CA ASP A 89 -14.53 5.85 13.77
C ASP A 89 -14.62 4.84 12.61
N ILE A 90 -15.78 4.69 11.96
CA ILE A 90 -15.91 3.91 10.72
C ILE A 90 -15.21 4.64 9.55
N GLU A 91 -15.43 5.94 9.38
CA GLU A 91 -14.73 6.74 8.35
C GLU A 91 -13.21 6.75 8.56
N LYS A 92 -12.74 6.87 9.80
CA LYS A 92 -11.32 6.76 10.18
C LYS A 92 -10.73 5.39 9.90
N THR A 93 -11.51 4.32 10.03
CA THR A 93 -11.10 2.96 9.66
C THR A 93 -11.02 2.80 8.13
N ASN A 94 -11.98 3.38 7.39
CA ASN A 94 -11.95 3.42 5.93
C ASN A 94 -10.78 4.26 5.40
N LEU A 95 -10.47 5.40 6.03
CA LEU A 95 -9.33 6.26 5.68
C LEU A 95 -7.99 5.54 5.87
N LYS A 96 -7.82 4.75 6.93
CA LYS A 96 -6.65 3.86 7.06
C LYS A 96 -6.55 2.86 5.92
N LYS A 97 -7.67 2.27 5.50
CA LYS A 97 -7.67 1.35 4.36
C LYS A 97 -7.28 2.05 3.06
N VAL A 98 -7.79 3.26 2.82
CA VAL A 98 -7.39 4.10 1.67
C VAL A 98 -5.91 4.49 1.74
N GLU A 99 -5.34 4.72 2.93
CA GLU A 99 -3.88 4.94 3.09
C GLU A 99 -3.07 3.68 2.70
N GLU A 100 -3.54 2.49 3.08
CA GLU A 100 -2.95 1.20 2.70
C GLU A 100 -3.04 0.97 1.17
N ASP A 101 -4.23 1.17 0.59
CA ASP A 101 -4.49 1.05 -0.84
C ASP A 101 -3.62 2.04 -1.65
N ILE A 102 -3.40 3.27 -1.15
CA ILE A 102 -2.49 4.26 -1.74
C ILE A 102 -1.02 3.81 -1.69
N LYS A 103 -0.57 3.12 -0.64
CA LYS A 103 0.80 2.54 -0.59
C LYS A 103 0.96 1.44 -1.64
N VAL A 104 -0.06 0.59 -1.83
CA VAL A 104 -0.06 -0.46 -2.87
C VAL A 104 -0.01 0.18 -4.26
N ILE A 105 -0.86 1.17 -4.54
CA ILE A 105 -0.86 1.93 -5.80
C ILE A 105 0.49 2.62 -6.04
N SER A 106 1.11 3.18 -5.00
CA SER A 106 2.43 3.82 -5.09
C SER A 106 3.56 2.83 -5.38
N HIS A 107 3.46 1.58 -4.91
CA HIS A 107 4.38 0.50 -5.30
C HIS A 107 4.16 0.08 -6.76
N ALA A 108 2.91 -0.21 -7.14
CA ALA A 108 2.56 -0.60 -8.50
C ALA A 108 2.98 0.44 -9.55
N ALA A 109 2.76 1.73 -9.29
CA ALA A 109 3.24 2.81 -10.16
C ALA A 109 4.77 2.87 -10.28
N ARG A 110 5.50 2.43 -9.25
CA ARG A 110 6.97 2.35 -9.24
C ARG A 110 7.48 1.20 -10.11
N ASP A 111 6.80 0.06 -10.08
CA ASP A 111 7.13 -1.10 -10.90
C ASP A 111 6.67 -0.93 -12.36
N VAL A 112 5.54 -0.25 -12.60
CA VAL A 112 5.14 0.20 -13.95
C VAL A 112 6.19 1.14 -14.55
N ASN A 113 6.76 2.07 -13.77
CA ASN A 113 7.87 2.91 -14.27
C ASN A 113 9.11 2.09 -14.66
N LYS A 114 9.48 1.05 -13.89
CA LYS A 114 10.55 0.12 -14.30
C LYS A 114 10.20 -0.62 -15.58
N GLN A 115 8.95 -1.08 -15.74
CA GLN A 115 8.51 -1.75 -16.96
C GLN A 115 8.56 -0.82 -18.18
N ILE A 116 8.22 0.48 -18.02
CA ILE A 116 8.38 1.50 -19.06
C ILE A 116 9.85 1.70 -19.44
N GLU A 117 10.77 1.67 -18.46
CA GLU A 117 12.22 1.74 -18.69
C GLU A 117 12.73 0.51 -19.47
N PHE A 118 12.32 -0.70 -19.09
CA PHE A 118 12.59 -1.94 -19.83
C PHE A 118 12.01 -1.93 -21.26
N ILE A 119 10.78 -1.43 -21.45
CA ILE A 119 10.16 -1.27 -22.78
C ILE A 119 10.93 -0.24 -23.62
N GLY A 120 11.50 0.79 -22.99
CA GLY A 120 12.39 1.75 -23.64
C GLY A 120 13.64 1.08 -24.22
N LEU A 121 14.31 0.23 -23.43
CA LEU A 121 15.49 -0.52 -23.85
C LEU A 121 15.15 -1.57 -24.93
N ALA A 122 14.10 -2.36 -24.72
CA ALA A 122 13.66 -3.37 -25.70
C ALA A 122 13.28 -2.74 -27.05
N ARG A 123 12.75 -1.51 -27.06
CA ARG A 123 12.47 -0.75 -28.30
C ARG A 123 13.73 -0.39 -29.08
N GLU A 124 14.85 -0.15 -28.40
CA GLU A 124 16.15 0.10 -29.03
C GLU A 124 16.68 -1.20 -29.69
N GLU A 125 16.57 -2.32 -28.97
CA GLU A 125 16.88 -3.67 -29.51
C GLU A 125 15.99 -4.03 -30.72
N PHE A 126 14.69 -3.72 -30.70
CA PHE A 126 13.80 -3.92 -31.84
C PHE A 126 14.15 -3.05 -33.06
N SER A 127 14.72 -1.84 -32.85
CA SER A 127 15.24 -1.02 -33.95
C SER A 127 16.45 -1.69 -34.60
N ASP A 128 17.40 -2.12 -33.78
CA ASP A 128 18.63 -2.81 -34.22
C ASP A 128 18.33 -4.18 -34.88
N LEU A 129 17.28 -4.87 -34.43
CA LEU A 129 16.73 -6.06 -35.10
C LEU A 129 16.09 -5.72 -36.47
N THR A 130 15.37 -4.60 -36.57
CA THR A 130 14.73 -4.16 -37.82
C THR A 130 15.76 -3.81 -38.89
N ASP A 131 16.86 -3.14 -38.51
CA ASP A 131 17.96 -2.84 -39.42
C ASP A 131 18.67 -4.13 -39.87
N LYS A 132 18.88 -5.10 -38.96
CA LYS A 132 19.42 -6.43 -39.32
C LYS A 132 18.51 -7.20 -40.28
N ILE A 133 17.19 -7.17 -40.06
CA ILE A 133 16.20 -7.78 -40.98
C ILE A 133 16.22 -7.09 -42.35
N THR A 134 16.38 -5.76 -42.39
CA THR A 134 16.42 -4.99 -43.64
C THR A 134 17.67 -5.33 -44.45
N ASN A 135 18.85 -5.37 -43.81
CA ASN A 135 20.09 -5.84 -44.42
C ASN A 135 20.00 -7.31 -44.89
N LEU A 136 19.37 -8.19 -44.10
CA LEU A 136 19.18 -9.60 -44.49
C LEU A 136 18.30 -9.73 -45.74
N ARG A 137 17.23 -8.93 -45.83
CA ARG A 137 16.32 -8.88 -46.98
C ARG A 137 17.02 -8.40 -48.25
N GLU A 138 17.92 -7.41 -48.15
CA GLU A 138 18.72 -6.93 -49.28
C GLU A 138 19.74 -7.96 -49.75
N ASN A 139 20.44 -8.63 -48.82
CA ASN A 139 21.33 -9.75 -49.14
C ASN A 139 20.60 -10.92 -49.82
N VAL A 140 19.40 -11.29 -49.37
CA VAL A 140 18.57 -12.32 -50.02
C VAL A 140 18.12 -11.90 -51.43
N ALA A 141 17.86 -10.61 -51.66
CA ALA A 141 17.59 -10.09 -52.99
C ALA A 141 18.84 -10.17 -53.91
N GLY A 142 20.03 -9.88 -53.37
CA GLY A 142 21.31 -10.06 -54.04
C GLY A 142 21.55 -11.50 -54.49
N ILE A 143 21.47 -12.46 -53.56
CA ILE A 143 21.62 -13.91 -53.82
C ILE A 143 20.61 -14.38 -54.88
N ARG A 144 19.37 -13.88 -54.85
CA ARG A 144 18.35 -14.21 -55.87
C ARG A 144 18.70 -13.65 -57.25
N SER A 145 19.35 -12.49 -57.32
CA SER A 145 19.87 -11.91 -58.57
C SER A 145 21.03 -12.73 -59.14
N GLU A 146 22.01 -13.10 -58.29
CA GLU A 146 23.14 -13.94 -58.69
C GLU A 146 22.69 -15.34 -59.12
N SER A 147 21.75 -15.96 -58.40
CA SER A 147 21.16 -17.25 -58.77
C SER A 147 20.50 -17.19 -60.16
N ASN A 148 19.74 -16.13 -60.46
CA ASN A 148 19.17 -15.92 -61.80
C ASN A 148 20.28 -15.74 -62.86
N ALA A 149 21.37 -15.01 -62.56
CA ALA A 149 22.50 -14.84 -63.47
C ALA A 149 23.23 -16.17 -63.75
N ILE A 150 23.43 -17.00 -62.72
CA ILE A 150 24.03 -18.35 -62.83
C ILE A 150 23.13 -19.28 -63.67
N ILE A 151 21.82 -19.30 -63.41
CA ILE A 151 20.86 -20.09 -64.19
C ILE A 151 20.85 -19.67 -65.66
N ASN A 152 20.84 -18.36 -65.94
CA ASN A 152 20.91 -17.85 -67.32
C ASN A 152 22.25 -18.18 -68.00
N GLY A 153 23.37 -18.07 -67.30
CA GLY A 153 24.69 -18.46 -67.81
C GLY A 153 24.82 -19.96 -68.07
N PHE A 154 24.25 -20.79 -67.20
CA PHE A 154 24.19 -22.24 -67.38
C PHE A 154 23.31 -22.63 -68.58
N ASN A 155 22.11 -22.04 -68.70
CA ASN A 155 21.22 -22.24 -69.84
C ASN A 155 21.86 -21.78 -71.16
N GLY A 156 22.65 -20.70 -71.14
CA GLY A 156 23.46 -20.25 -72.27
C GLY A 156 24.46 -21.32 -72.71
N LYS A 157 25.35 -21.75 -71.80
CA LYS A 157 26.36 -22.79 -72.07
C LYS A 157 25.76 -24.13 -72.47
N LEU A 158 24.63 -24.53 -71.88
CA LEU A 158 23.94 -25.78 -72.21
C LEU A 158 23.34 -25.73 -73.61
N ARG A 159 22.81 -24.56 -74.03
CA ARG A 159 22.31 -24.34 -75.40
C ARG A 159 23.44 -24.28 -76.43
N GLU A 160 24.59 -23.71 -76.05
CA GLU A 160 25.81 -23.68 -76.85
C GLU A 160 26.37 -25.10 -77.05
N ARG A 161 26.59 -25.86 -75.96
CA ARG A 161 27.07 -27.25 -76.04
C ARG A 161 26.09 -28.19 -76.75
N SER A 162 24.78 -27.97 -76.60
CA SER A 162 23.74 -28.68 -77.36
C SER A 162 23.80 -28.38 -78.87
N ARG A 163 24.22 -27.17 -79.26
CA ARG A 163 24.47 -26.82 -80.65
C ARG A 163 25.75 -27.47 -81.18
N GLU A 164 26.85 -27.40 -80.43
CA GLU A 164 28.12 -28.06 -80.79
C GLU A 164 27.90 -29.56 -81.05
N LEU A 165 27.23 -30.26 -80.13
CA LEU A 165 26.88 -31.68 -80.29
C LEU A 165 25.98 -31.94 -81.50
N MET A 166 25.09 -31.01 -81.86
CA MET A 166 24.24 -31.12 -83.06
C MET A 166 25.06 -30.97 -84.36
N GLU A 167 26.07 -30.09 -84.36
CA GLU A 167 26.98 -29.89 -85.49
C GLU A 167 27.99 -31.06 -85.62
N GLU A 168 28.54 -31.55 -84.51
CA GLU A 168 29.34 -32.79 -84.45
C GLU A 168 28.55 -34.01 -84.97
N PHE A 169 27.33 -34.24 -84.46
CA PHE A 169 26.49 -35.36 -84.88
C PHE A 169 26.09 -35.26 -86.35
N SER A 170 25.77 -34.06 -86.85
CA SER A 170 25.49 -33.83 -88.26
C SER A 170 26.71 -34.12 -89.15
N SER A 171 27.94 -33.80 -88.69
CA SER A 171 29.18 -34.13 -89.40
C SER A 171 29.37 -35.65 -89.52
N VAL A 172 29.27 -36.37 -88.41
CA VAL A 172 29.45 -37.85 -88.37
C VAL A 172 28.38 -38.57 -89.21
N VAL A 173 27.13 -38.11 -89.18
CA VAL A 173 26.05 -38.65 -90.01
C VAL A 173 26.30 -38.40 -91.50
N ASN A 174 26.80 -37.22 -91.88
CA ASN A 174 27.13 -36.92 -93.28
C ASN A 174 28.31 -37.78 -93.79
N GLU A 175 29.35 -37.95 -92.97
CA GLU A 175 30.50 -38.81 -93.28
C GLU A 175 30.07 -40.28 -93.46
N HIS A 176 29.26 -40.81 -92.53
CA HIS A 176 28.71 -42.17 -92.65
C HIS A 176 27.83 -42.31 -93.90
N THR A 177 26.98 -41.32 -94.20
CA THR A 177 26.12 -41.32 -95.39
C THR A 177 26.95 -41.32 -96.68
N ALA A 178 28.03 -40.54 -96.75
CA ALA A 178 28.95 -40.56 -97.88
C ALA A 178 29.60 -41.95 -98.06
N SER A 179 30.10 -42.56 -96.97
CA SER A 179 30.69 -43.91 -97.01
C SER A 179 29.68 -45.00 -97.40
N PHE A 180 28.39 -44.80 -97.10
CA PHE A 180 27.31 -45.72 -97.47
C PHE A 180 27.02 -45.63 -98.98
N ASN A 181 26.88 -44.42 -99.52
CA ASN A 181 26.67 -44.19 -100.95
C ASN A 181 27.82 -44.75 -101.81
N GLU A 182 29.06 -44.68 -101.31
CA GLU A 182 30.22 -45.28 -101.99
C GLU A 182 30.12 -46.81 -102.05
N ARG A 183 29.71 -47.47 -100.95
CA ARG A 183 29.47 -48.92 -100.92
C ARG A 183 28.28 -49.32 -101.79
N GLU A 184 27.23 -48.51 -101.86
CA GLU A 184 26.08 -48.78 -102.75
C GLU A 184 26.48 -48.69 -104.23
N SER A 185 27.37 -47.76 -104.59
CA SER A 185 27.98 -47.70 -105.93
C SER A 185 28.81 -48.96 -106.27
N GLN A 186 29.56 -49.49 -105.31
CA GLN A 186 30.30 -50.76 -105.43
C GLN A 186 29.34 -51.97 -105.60
N ILE A 187 28.20 -51.96 -104.91
CA ILE A 187 27.14 -52.98 -105.06
C ILE A 187 26.47 -52.88 -106.44
N MET A 188 26.24 -51.68 -106.97
CA MET A 188 25.65 -51.50 -108.32
C MET A 188 26.61 -51.95 -109.43
N THR A 189 27.92 -51.78 -109.27
CA THR A 189 28.92 -52.31 -110.21
C THR A 189 29.03 -53.84 -110.15
N LEU A 190 28.99 -54.43 -108.95
CA LEU A 190 28.86 -55.90 -108.79
C LEU A 190 27.57 -56.44 -109.44
N LYS A 191 26.45 -55.73 -109.29
CA LYS A 191 25.16 -56.09 -109.89
C LYS A 191 25.20 -56.08 -111.42
N ALA A 192 25.96 -55.17 -112.04
CA ALA A 192 26.19 -55.20 -113.48
C ALA A 192 26.95 -56.45 -113.92
N THR A 193 28.04 -56.82 -113.24
CA THR A 193 28.82 -58.03 -113.57
C THR A 193 28.06 -59.34 -113.33
N LEU A 194 27.04 -59.34 -112.47
CA LEU A 194 26.19 -60.51 -112.24
C LEU A 194 25.23 -60.77 -113.43
N SER A 195 24.84 -59.73 -114.18
CA SER A 195 23.86 -59.84 -115.27
C SER A 195 24.37 -60.63 -116.48
N ASP A 196 25.69 -60.68 -116.71
CA ASP A 196 26.28 -61.48 -117.79
C ASP A 196 26.28 -62.99 -117.46
N LEU A 197 26.09 -63.37 -116.19
CA LEU A 197 26.22 -64.76 -115.71
C LEU A 197 24.89 -65.55 -115.74
N GLU A 198 23.73 -64.89 -115.92
CA GLU A 198 22.42 -65.55 -115.76
C GLU A 198 22.13 -66.64 -116.81
N ASN A 199 22.76 -66.60 -117.99
CA ASN A 199 22.46 -67.49 -119.12
C ASN A 199 22.87 -68.97 -118.94
N THR A 200 23.59 -69.35 -117.87
CA THR A 200 24.05 -70.73 -117.62
C THR A 200 23.52 -71.36 -116.32
N VAL A 201 22.89 -70.60 -115.42
CA VAL A 201 22.65 -71.04 -114.03
C VAL A 201 21.31 -71.80 -113.84
N PHE A 202 20.48 -71.91 -114.87
CA PHE A 202 19.18 -72.62 -114.80
C PHE A 202 19.25 -74.12 -114.45
N SER A 203 20.42 -74.76 -114.55
CA SER A 203 20.63 -76.13 -114.03
C SER A 203 20.93 -76.17 -112.53
N ASP A 204 21.43 -75.08 -111.95
CA ASP A 204 22.01 -75.02 -110.61
C ASP A 204 20.97 -74.60 -109.56
N ILE A 205 19.98 -73.79 -109.97
CA ILE A 205 18.81 -73.35 -109.18
C ILE A 205 18.09 -74.55 -108.53
N LYS A 206 17.98 -75.67 -109.25
CA LYS A 206 17.29 -76.86 -108.74
C LYS A 206 18.02 -77.53 -107.57
N ILE A 207 19.35 -77.49 -107.56
CA ILE A 207 20.17 -78.04 -106.46
C ILE A 207 20.14 -77.07 -105.27
N LYS A 208 20.33 -75.76 -105.54
CA LYS A 208 20.24 -74.71 -104.52
C LYS A 208 18.89 -74.68 -103.81
N SER A 209 17.78 -75.02 -104.47
CA SER A 209 16.44 -74.99 -103.85
C SER A 209 16.26 -76.03 -102.73
N ASP A 210 16.89 -77.20 -102.82
CA ASP A 210 16.80 -78.22 -101.75
C ASP A 210 17.80 -77.90 -100.62
N GLU A 211 19.01 -77.45 -100.97
CA GLU A 211 20.02 -76.97 -100.03
C GLU A 211 19.54 -75.75 -99.21
N MET A 212 18.84 -74.81 -99.85
CA MET A 212 18.19 -73.65 -99.20
C MET A 212 17.08 -74.08 -98.24
N LYS A 213 16.36 -75.16 -98.55
CA LYS A 213 15.31 -75.71 -97.66
C LYS A 213 15.91 -76.36 -96.42
N GLU A 214 17.03 -77.07 -96.55
CA GLU A 214 17.76 -77.59 -95.39
C GLU A 214 18.36 -76.46 -94.55
N ASN A 215 19.04 -75.50 -95.18
CA ASN A 215 19.63 -74.35 -94.49
C ASN A 215 18.58 -73.48 -93.79
N MET A 216 17.38 -73.29 -94.37
CA MET A 216 16.30 -72.58 -93.70
C MET A 216 15.70 -73.39 -92.54
N SER A 217 15.64 -74.73 -92.64
CA SER A 217 15.27 -75.58 -91.49
C SER A 217 16.34 -75.53 -90.38
N ARG A 218 17.62 -75.40 -90.74
CA ARG A 218 18.74 -75.23 -89.81
C ARG A 218 18.70 -73.86 -89.12
N ALA A 219 18.49 -72.79 -89.88
CA ALA A 219 18.35 -71.42 -89.36
C ALA A 219 17.11 -71.24 -88.46
N VAL A 220 15.98 -71.88 -88.77
CA VAL A 220 14.81 -71.91 -87.87
C VAL A 220 15.14 -72.64 -86.55
N LYS A 221 15.91 -73.73 -86.62
CA LYS A 221 16.33 -74.46 -85.42
C LYS A 221 17.34 -73.68 -84.58
N GLU A 222 18.34 -73.07 -85.22
CA GLU A 222 19.28 -72.13 -84.58
C GLU A 222 18.56 -70.92 -83.97
N PHE A 223 17.47 -70.44 -84.59
CA PHE A 223 16.64 -69.38 -84.02
C PHE A 223 15.84 -69.84 -82.79
N ASP A 224 15.24 -71.04 -82.81
CA ASP A 224 14.56 -71.59 -81.62
C ASP A 224 15.55 -71.96 -80.50
N ASP A 225 16.76 -72.44 -80.83
CA ASP A 225 17.85 -72.70 -79.88
C ASP A 225 18.38 -71.38 -79.29
N LEU A 226 18.54 -70.32 -80.11
CA LEU A 226 18.94 -68.97 -79.65
C LEU A 226 17.85 -68.31 -78.81
N LYS A 227 16.57 -68.50 -79.16
CA LYS A 227 15.39 -68.07 -78.40
C LYS A 227 15.31 -68.81 -77.06
N GLY A 228 15.52 -70.12 -77.04
CA GLY A 228 15.65 -70.89 -75.80
C GLY A 228 16.85 -70.44 -74.96
N GLY A 229 17.97 -70.10 -75.60
CA GLY A 229 19.14 -69.49 -74.96
C GLY A 229 18.86 -68.09 -74.41
N MET A 230 18.00 -67.29 -75.04
CA MET A 230 17.56 -66.00 -74.51
C MET A 230 16.58 -66.17 -73.35
N PHE A 231 15.58 -67.05 -73.45
CA PHE A 231 14.64 -67.30 -72.35
C PHE A 231 15.33 -67.87 -71.12
N SER A 232 16.19 -68.90 -71.27
CA SER A 232 16.96 -69.44 -70.14
C SER A 232 17.94 -68.43 -69.52
N ARG A 233 18.54 -67.53 -70.31
CA ARG A 233 19.30 -66.40 -69.78
C ARG A 233 18.42 -65.40 -69.05
N LEU A 234 17.24 -65.08 -69.58
CA LEU A 234 16.30 -64.13 -68.99
C LEU A 234 15.72 -64.68 -67.69
N ASP A 235 15.35 -65.95 -67.63
CA ASP A 235 14.95 -66.65 -66.41
C ASP A 235 16.11 -66.64 -65.39
N SER A 236 17.35 -66.91 -65.81
CA SER A 236 18.52 -66.82 -64.91
C SER A 236 18.80 -65.40 -64.40
N GLU A 237 18.53 -64.36 -65.20
CA GLU A 237 18.58 -62.97 -64.76
C GLU A 237 17.43 -62.65 -63.80
N VAL A 238 16.22 -63.17 -64.04
CA VAL A 238 15.04 -62.98 -63.19
C VAL A 238 15.21 -63.69 -61.85
N GLU A 239 15.76 -64.91 -61.82
CA GLU A 239 16.15 -65.59 -60.57
C GLU A 239 17.27 -64.83 -59.85
N ARG A 240 18.29 -64.35 -60.58
CA ARG A 240 19.38 -63.54 -59.99
C ARG A 240 18.88 -62.20 -59.45
N ILE A 241 17.86 -61.60 -60.08
CA ILE A 241 17.19 -60.39 -59.60
C ILE A 241 16.33 -60.70 -58.37
N HIS A 242 15.54 -61.78 -58.36
CA HIS A 242 14.78 -62.18 -57.17
C HIS A 242 15.71 -62.53 -55.99
N GLY A 243 16.81 -63.23 -56.23
CA GLY A 243 17.82 -63.51 -55.20
C GLY A 243 18.49 -62.24 -54.66
N LYS A 244 18.78 -61.26 -55.52
CA LYS A 244 19.26 -59.94 -55.08
C LYS A 244 18.20 -59.16 -54.32
N LEU A 245 16.95 -59.15 -54.80
CA LEU A 245 15.85 -58.43 -54.17
C LEU A 245 15.57 -59.02 -52.78
N LYS A 246 15.53 -60.34 -52.67
CA LYS A 246 15.40 -61.04 -51.38
C LYS A 246 16.60 -60.75 -50.47
N ASN A 247 17.83 -60.81 -50.97
CA ASN A 247 18.99 -60.42 -50.15
C ASN A 247 18.88 -58.97 -49.67
N VAL A 248 18.31 -58.05 -50.45
CA VAL A 248 18.05 -56.66 -50.01
C VAL A 248 16.93 -56.62 -48.95
N GLU A 249 15.87 -57.41 -49.09
CA GLU A 249 14.78 -57.56 -48.12
C GLU A 249 15.30 -58.12 -46.79
N ASP A 250 16.03 -59.24 -46.82
CA ASP A 250 16.69 -59.88 -45.67
C ASP A 250 17.66 -58.88 -44.98
N ASN A 251 18.50 -58.14 -45.74
CA ASN A 251 19.39 -57.10 -45.19
C ASN A 251 18.62 -55.91 -44.60
N VAL A 252 17.45 -55.54 -45.14
CA VAL A 252 16.63 -54.43 -44.63
C VAL A 252 15.98 -54.82 -43.31
N ASP A 253 15.46 -56.04 -43.17
CA ASP A 253 14.92 -56.51 -41.89
C ASP A 253 16.01 -56.78 -40.84
N GLU A 254 17.20 -57.26 -41.21
CA GLU A 254 18.35 -57.36 -40.29
C GLU A 254 18.83 -55.97 -39.82
N SER A 255 18.96 -55.00 -40.74
CA SER A 255 19.30 -53.62 -40.42
C SER A 255 18.25 -52.95 -39.53
N LYS A 256 16.96 -53.21 -39.77
CA LYS A 256 15.84 -52.74 -38.96
C LYS A 256 15.82 -53.37 -37.56
N ALA A 257 16.14 -54.65 -37.41
CA ALA A 257 16.31 -55.30 -36.12
C ALA A 257 17.49 -54.69 -35.34
N SER A 258 18.64 -54.54 -36.01
CA SER A 258 19.83 -53.89 -35.45
C SER A 258 19.59 -52.43 -35.01
N LEU A 259 18.79 -51.68 -35.79
CA LEU A 259 18.35 -50.33 -35.41
C LEU A 259 17.43 -50.32 -34.19
N ILE A 260 16.52 -51.30 -34.05
CA ILE A 260 15.65 -51.43 -32.88
C ILE A 260 16.49 -51.75 -31.63
N ASP A 261 17.38 -52.75 -31.70
CA ASP A 261 18.29 -53.12 -30.60
C ASP A 261 19.19 -51.93 -30.19
N THR A 262 19.69 -51.17 -31.17
CA THR A 262 20.49 -49.95 -30.94
C THR A 262 19.66 -48.87 -30.25
N PHE A 263 18.41 -48.66 -30.67
CA PHE A 263 17.51 -47.66 -30.08
C PHE A 263 17.07 -48.05 -28.66
N GLU A 264 16.79 -49.33 -28.40
CA GLU A 264 16.47 -49.82 -27.06
C GLU A 264 17.69 -49.77 -26.12
N SER A 265 18.89 -50.08 -26.62
CA SER A 265 20.15 -49.89 -25.90
C SER A 265 20.37 -48.42 -25.53
N GLU A 266 20.19 -47.50 -26.48
CA GLU A 266 20.37 -46.06 -26.25
C GLU A 266 19.30 -45.47 -25.33
N VAL A 267 18.04 -45.91 -25.41
CA VAL A 267 16.98 -45.54 -24.45
C VAL A 267 17.33 -46.01 -23.04
N ASN A 268 17.87 -47.22 -22.88
CA ASN A 268 18.34 -47.70 -21.58
C ASN A 268 19.59 -46.95 -21.09
N ARG A 269 20.48 -46.51 -21.99
CA ARG A 269 21.62 -45.63 -21.66
C ARG A 269 21.16 -44.26 -21.18
N ILE A 270 20.28 -43.59 -21.93
CA ILE A 270 19.67 -42.30 -21.58
C ILE A 270 18.95 -42.40 -20.22
N ARG A 271 18.22 -43.49 -19.96
CA ARG A 271 17.57 -43.73 -18.65
C ARG A 271 18.59 -43.82 -17.51
N THR A 272 19.67 -44.56 -17.73
CA THR A 272 20.76 -44.72 -16.76
C THR A 272 21.50 -43.40 -16.52
N GLU A 273 21.73 -42.60 -17.56
CA GLU A 273 22.32 -41.25 -17.45
C GLU A 273 21.36 -40.28 -16.74
N MET A 274 20.05 -40.37 -16.98
CA MET A 274 19.03 -39.56 -16.30
C MET A 274 18.94 -39.88 -14.80
N ASP A 275 18.99 -41.16 -14.41
CA ASP A 275 19.04 -41.57 -13.00
C ASP A 275 20.36 -41.11 -12.34
N ASN A 276 21.50 -41.21 -13.04
CA ASN A 276 22.78 -40.70 -12.57
C ASN A 276 22.80 -39.15 -12.45
N LEU A 277 22.16 -38.43 -13.36
CA LEU A 277 22.00 -36.97 -13.29
C LEU A 277 21.11 -36.55 -12.11
N ASN A 278 20.05 -37.31 -11.81
CA ASN A 278 19.20 -37.10 -10.64
C ASN A 278 20.01 -37.30 -9.34
N ILE A 279 20.79 -38.38 -9.26
CA ILE A 279 21.74 -38.61 -8.15
C ILE A 279 22.78 -37.49 -8.06
N HIS A 280 23.32 -37.01 -9.18
CA HIS A 280 24.29 -35.91 -9.20
C HIS A 280 23.67 -34.57 -8.76
N ALA A 281 22.42 -34.29 -9.15
CA ALA A 281 21.69 -33.11 -8.70
C ALA A 281 21.41 -33.13 -7.20
N ILE A 282 21.07 -34.30 -6.64
CA ILE A 282 20.93 -34.51 -5.19
C ILE A 282 22.28 -34.30 -4.48
N ALA A 283 23.36 -34.90 -5.01
CA ALA A 283 24.70 -34.72 -4.45
C ALA A 283 25.17 -33.25 -4.50
N LYS A 284 24.93 -32.54 -5.62
CA LYS A 284 25.21 -31.11 -5.76
C LYS A 284 24.40 -30.26 -4.78
N LYS A 285 23.13 -30.61 -4.54
CA LYS A 285 22.29 -29.92 -3.56
C LYS A 285 22.83 -30.08 -2.14
N ASP A 286 23.24 -31.28 -1.75
CA ASP A 286 23.86 -31.51 -0.43
C ASP A 286 25.25 -30.85 -0.31
N GLU A 287 26.05 -30.84 -1.39
CA GLU A 287 27.33 -30.13 -1.46
C GLU A 287 27.14 -28.62 -1.29
N ILE A 288 26.14 -28.02 -1.95
CA ILE A 288 25.76 -26.61 -1.77
C ILE A 288 25.29 -26.36 -0.32
N VAL A 289 24.45 -27.22 0.26
CA VAL A 289 24.00 -27.07 1.65
C VAL A 289 25.16 -27.18 2.65
N GLN A 290 26.16 -28.04 2.40
CA GLN A 290 27.40 -28.08 3.19
C GLN A 290 28.26 -26.82 2.98
N ALA A 291 28.39 -26.33 1.75
CA ALA A 291 29.12 -25.10 1.45
C ALA A 291 28.49 -23.89 2.15
N THR A 292 27.17 -23.70 2.06
CA THR A 292 26.45 -22.61 2.76
C THR A 292 26.55 -22.72 4.27
N ARG A 293 26.52 -23.94 4.84
CA ARG A 293 26.76 -24.14 6.28
C ARG A 293 28.18 -23.73 6.67
N LYS A 294 29.18 -24.18 5.91
CA LYS A 294 30.59 -23.82 6.15
C LYS A 294 30.83 -22.32 5.99
N GLU A 295 30.23 -21.69 4.98
CA GLU A 295 30.32 -20.24 4.78
C GLU A 295 29.63 -19.46 5.91
N ALA A 296 28.51 -19.95 6.45
CA ALA A 296 27.90 -19.37 7.66
C ALA A 296 28.79 -19.53 8.90
N GLU A 297 29.49 -20.66 9.05
CA GLU A 297 30.50 -20.89 10.10
C GLU A 297 31.71 -19.94 9.93
N ASP A 298 32.21 -19.78 8.71
CA ASP A 298 33.32 -18.87 8.38
C ASP A 298 32.91 -17.38 8.51
N ILE A 299 31.66 -17.01 8.21
CA ILE A 299 31.10 -15.67 8.47
C ILE A 299 30.97 -15.43 9.97
N ARG A 300 30.45 -16.40 10.72
CA ARG A 300 30.38 -16.33 12.19
C ARG A 300 31.78 -16.14 12.78
N LYS A 301 32.76 -16.92 12.33
CA LYS A 301 34.15 -16.76 12.76
C LYS A 301 34.70 -15.38 12.39
N LYS A 302 34.42 -14.85 11.18
CA LYS A 302 34.81 -13.47 10.81
C LYS A 302 34.16 -12.40 11.71
N ILE A 303 32.97 -12.65 12.25
CA ILE A 303 32.31 -11.76 13.22
C ILE A 303 33.00 -11.86 14.60
N GLU A 304 33.34 -13.06 15.05
CA GLU A 304 34.10 -13.28 16.30
C GLU A 304 35.52 -12.65 16.20
N ASP A 305 36.25 -12.91 15.11
CA ASP A 305 37.52 -12.26 14.74
C ASP A 305 37.40 -10.71 14.65
N PHE A 306 36.25 -10.18 14.22
CA PHE A 306 36.01 -8.74 14.11
C PHE A 306 35.72 -8.11 15.47
N GLN A 307 34.98 -8.81 16.35
CA GLN A 307 34.76 -8.37 17.73
C GLN A 307 36.08 -8.34 18.51
N GLU A 308 36.95 -9.34 18.34
CA GLU A 308 38.31 -9.32 18.92
C GLU A 308 39.14 -8.16 18.36
N LYS A 309 39.08 -7.89 17.04
CA LYS A 309 39.76 -6.73 16.43
C LYS A 309 39.21 -5.38 16.85
N VAL A 310 37.92 -5.26 17.16
CA VAL A 310 37.32 -4.04 17.73
C VAL A 310 37.82 -3.84 19.15
N LEU A 311 37.90 -4.90 19.97
CA LEU A 311 38.50 -4.85 21.30
C LEU A 311 40.01 -4.51 21.24
N ASP A 312 40.78 -5.05 20.30
CA ASP A 312 42.16 -4.62 20.04
C ASP A 312 42.20 -3.14 19.63
N HIS A 313 41.29 -2.67 18.77
CA HIS A 313 41.24 -1.27 18.35
C HIS A 313 40.85 -0.31 19.47
N GLU A 314 39.94 -0.68 20.37
CA GLU A 314 39.60 0.10 21.57
C GLU A 314 40.78 0.15 22.53
N ASN A 315 41.39 -1.00 22.86
CA ASN A 315 42.59 -1.04 23.69
C ASN A 315 43.76 -0.29 23.05
N ARG A 316 43.92 -0.33 21.73
CA ARG A 316 44.94 0.44 21.00
C ARG A 316 44.58 1.91 20.87
N LEU A 317 43.32 2.30 20.84
CA LEU A 317 42.89 3.70 20.91
C LEU A 317 43.15 4.27 22.31
N ILE A 318 42.87 3.51 23.37
CA ILE A 318 43.22 3.85 24.76
C ILE A 318 44.73 3.98 24.89
N ASN A 319 45.50 2.94 24.54
CA ASN A 319 46.96 2.98 24.55
C ASN A 319 47.52 4.09 23.64
N THR A 320 46.90 4.42 22.51
CA THR A 320 47.34 5.53 21.63
C THR A 320 46.95 6.89 22.20
N ALA A 321 45.85 7.00 22.95
CA ALA A 321 45.45 8.21 23.66
C ALA A 321 46.36 8.45 24.87
N GLU A 322 46.65 7.43 25.67
CA GLU A 322 47.62 7.49 26.77
C GLU A 322 49.03 7.78 26.27
N ASN A 323 49.49 7.09 25.21
CA ASN A 323 50.77 7.40 24.58
C ASN A 323 50.76 8.78 23.90
N LYS A 324 49.63 9.30 23.40
CA LYS A 324 49.55 10.69 22.90
C LYS A 324 49.49 11.72 24.02
N ILE A 325 48.93 11.41 25.18
CA ILE A 325 48.95 12.28 26.36
C ILE A 325 50.38 12.32 26.91
N SER A 326 51.01 11.16 27.11
CA SER A 326 52.42 11.05 27.49
C SER A 326 53.36 11.66 26.44
N SER A 327 53.06 11.50 25.15
CA SER A 327 53.82 12.15 24.07
C SER A 327 53.53 13.64 23.95
N LEU A 328 52.36 14.15 24.36
CA LEU A 328 52.08 15.59 24.41
C LEU A 328 52.75 16.25 25.62
N ASP A 329 52.84 15.56 26.75
CA ASP A 329 53.56 16.00 27.94
C ASP A 329 55.08 15.97 27.69
N SER A 330 55.56 14.89 27.06
CA SER A 330 56.91 14.77 26.51
C SER A 330 57.19 15.78 25.40
N GLU A 331 56.24 16.09 24.51
CA GLU A 331 56.41 17.15 23.50
C GLU A 331 56.33 18.54 24.12
N TYR A 332 55.62 18.77 25.23
CA TYR A 332 55.70 20.03 25.97
C TYR A 332 57.12 20.24 26.51
N GLN A 333 57.65 19.24 27.23
CA GLN A 333 59.02 19.26 27.76
C GLN A 333 60.06 19.32 26.63
N ALA A 334 59.85 18.60 25.54
CA ALA A 334 60.75 18.58 24.39
C ALA A 334 60.59 19.80 23.47
N ILE A 335 59.49 20.54 23.50
CA ILE A 335 59.35 21.85 22.86
C ILE A 335 60.11 22.89 23.67
N ASP A 336 60.04 22.86 25.00
CA ASP A 336 60.91 23.67 25.89
C ASP A 336 62.40 23.41 25.56
N MET A 337 62.82 22.14 25.53
CA MET A 337 64.20 21.76 25.18
C MET A 337 64.56 22.06 23.71
N LYS A 338 63.62 21.93 22.76
CA LYS A 338 63.86 22.28 21.34
C LYS A 338 63.91 23.80 21.13
N PHE A 339 63.21 24.61 21.92
CA PHE A 339 63.33 26.06 21.86
C PHE A 339 64.74 26.50 22.29
N GLY A 340 65.31 25.84 23.29
CA GLY A 340 66.74 25.94 23.62
C GLY A 340 67.65 25.49 22.46
N ASN A 341 67.51 24.24 22.01
CA ASN A 341 68.45 23.62 21.08
C ASN A 341 68.34 24.11 19.61
N LEU A 342 67.20 24.67 19.19
CA LEU A 342 67.03 25.30 17.88
C LEU A 342 67.91 26.55 17.75
N SER A 343 68.16 27.24 18.86
CA SER A 343 69.12 28.36 18.94
C SER A 343 70.55 27.94 18.62
N GLU A 344 70.95 26.70 18.94
CA GLU A 344 72.28 26.18 18.61
C GLU A 344 72.35 25.56 17.21
N LYS A 345 71.35 24.78 16.77
CA LYS A 345 71.50 23.98 15.53
C LYS A 345 71.56 24.83 14.24
N ILE A 346 70.86 25.98 14.22
CA ILE A 346 70.94 26.95 13.11
C ILE A 346 72.39 27.41 12.85
N LYS A 347 73.26 27.32 13.86
CA LYS A 347 74.67 27.71 13.81
C LYS A 347 75.60 26.66 13.18
N LYS A 348 75.12 25.44 12.91
CA LYS A 348 75.94 24.30 12.46
C LYS A 348 75.62 23.81 11.05
N ASP A 349 74.35 23.85 10.64
CA ASP A 349 73.91 23.29 9.35
C ASP A 349 74.44 24.07 8.12
N PHE A 350 75.10 25.23 8.32
CA PHE A 350 75.75 26.00 7.26
C PHE A 350 77.11 25.44 6.77
N SER A 351 77.74 24.48 7.46
CA SER A 351 79.13 24.08 7.17
C SER A 351 79.33 22.69 6.54
N THR A 352 78.27 22.05 6.04
CA THR A 352 78.34 20.65 5.53
C THR A 352 77.62 20.42 4.20
N MET A 353 77.29 21.48 3.46
CA MET A 353 76.60 21.40 2.16
C MET A 353 77.57 21.42 0.96
N GLU A 354 78.87 21.62 1.18
CA GLU A 354 79.83 21.99 0.14
C GLU A 354 80.59 20.78 -0.47
N ASP A 355 80.83 19.71 0.30
CA ASP A 355 81.80 18.65 -0.08
C ASP A 355 81.27 17.50 -0.97
N ARG A 356 79.95 17.31 -1.14
CA ARG A 356 79.40 16.03 -1.65
C ARG A 356 78.97 16.01 -3.13
N LEU A 357 79.55 16.86 -3.98
CA LEU A 357 79.19 16.99 -5.41
C LEU A 357 80.22 16.44 -6.41
N ALA A 358 81.31 15.80 -5.97
CA ALA A 358 82.48 15.52 -6.83
C ALA A 358 82.67 14.06 -7.31
N GLU A 359 82.10 13.05 -6.66
CA GLU A 359 82.72 11.70 -6.61
C GLU A 359 82.13 10.62 -7.54
N ILE A 360 81.12 10.90 -8.38
CA ILE A 360 80.42 9.84 -9.16
C ILE A 360 80.41 10.14 -10.67
N LYS A 361 81.49 9.76 -11.38
CA LYS A 361 81.58 9.97 -12.85
C LYS A 361 82.59 9.10 -13.64
N SER A 362 83.03 7.90 -13.19
CA SER A 362 84.27 7.29 -13.73
C SER A 362 84.41 5.74 -13.82
N GLU A 363 83.39 4.94 -14.21
CA GLU A 363 83.56 3.45 -14.22
C GLU A 363 82.71 2.64 -15.27
N ILE A 364 83.27 2.23 -16.45
CA ILE A 364 82.68 1.34 -17.53
C ILE A 364 83.78 0.72 -18.50
N LEU A 365 83.80 -0.60 -18.95
CA LEU A 365 84.24 -1.25 -20.29
C LEU A 365 84.91 -2.74 -20.39
N GLN A 366 84.88 -3.48 -21.58
CA GLN A 366 85.69 -4.68 -22.20
C GLN A 366 85.07 -6.18 -22.34
N TYR A 367 85.48 -7.31 -23.07
CA TYR A 367 86.12 -7.77 -24.42
C TYR A 367 86.10 -9.38 -24.83
N GLU A 368 86.71 -9.86 -25.98
CA GLU A 368 86.70 -11.12 -26.93
C GLU A 368 87.45 -12.54 -26.67
N GLU A 369 87.68 -13.69 -27.48
CA GLU A 369 87.30 -14.49 -28.77
C GLU A 369 87.99 -15.97 -28.92
N HIS A 370 87.55 -17.02 -29.76
CA HIS A 370 88.39 -18.17 -30.39
C HIS A 370 87.91 -19.26 -31.52
N ASN A 371 88.66 -20.40 -31.82
CA ASN A 371 88.94 -21.14 -33.16
C ASN A 371 89.28 -22.73 -33.16
N LYS A 372 89.63 -23.68 -34.13
CA LYS A 372 89.73 -24.12 -35.64
C LYS A 372 90.35 -25.63 -35.81
N ILE A 373 90.62 -26.53 -36.87
CA ILE A 373 90.28 -27.00 -38.32
C ILE A 373 91.09 -28.31 -38.92
N PHE A 374 90.62 -29.12 -39.97
CA PHE A 374 91.23 -30.15 -41.01
C PHE A 374 91.58 -31.73 -40.77
N THR A 375 91.96 -32.77 -41.64
CA THR A 375 92.41 -33.16 -43.10
C THR A 375 92.38 -34.75 -43.53
N ARG A 376 92.71 -35.29 -44.80
CA ARG A 376 92.72 -36.79 -45.27
C ARG A 376 93.29 -37.29 -46.72
N THR A 377 93.73 -38.60 -47.02
CA THR A 377 93.71 -39.53 -48.30
C THR A 377 95.02 -40.21 -48.94
N ASP A 378 95.04 -41.45 -49.59
CA ASP A 378 95.73 -41.91 -50.91
C ASP A 378 95.75 -43.46 -51.36
N SER A 379 96.02 -43.84 -52.66
CA SER A 379 96.67 -45.10 -53.27
C SER A 379 96.14 -45.68 -54.64
N MET A 380 97.02 -46.05 -55.63
CA MET A 380 96.70 -46.77 -56.93
C MET A 380 97.94 -47.22 -57.78
N ILE A 381 98.13 -48.51 -58.17
CA ILE A 381 98.94 -49.05 -59.33
C ILE A 381 98.93 -50.61 -59.40
N GLU A 382 98.40 -51.22 -60.49
CA GLU A 382 98.60 -52.65 -60.90
C GLU A 382 97.85 -52.93 -62.24
N LYS A 383 98.51 -52.94 -63.43
CA LYS A 383 97.73 -53.04 -64.71
C LYS A 383 98.42 -53.42 -66.04
N VAL A 384 99.60 -54.04 -66.07
CA VAL A 384 100.44 -54.08 -67.31
C VAL A 384 100.56 -55.43 -68.04
N ASP A 385 100.40 -56.57 -67.36
CA ASP A 385 101.01 -57.85 -67.83
C ASP A 385 100.21 -58.65 -68.90
N ASN A 386 98.91 -58.37 -69.09
CA ASN A 386 97.99 -59.27 -69.84
C ASN A 386 98.16 -59.33 -71.37
N SER A 387 98.98 -58.48 -71.99
CA SER A 387 98.88 -58.21 -73.43
C SER A 387 99.50 -59.28 -74.37
N ILE A 388 100.31 -60.21 -73.86
CA ILE A 388 101.16 -61.07 -74.71
C ILE A 388 100.48 -62.37 -75.18
N GLN A 389 99.48 -62.89 -74.46
CA GLN A 389 98.83 -64.17 -74.82
C GLN A 389 97.99 -64.15 -76.11
N HIS A 390 97.74 -62.97 -76.70
CA HIS A 390 96.66 -62.77 -77.67
C HIS A 390 96.93 -63.31 -79.10
N LEU A 391 98.21 -63.50 -79.48
CA LEU A 391 98.59 -63.50 -80.90
C LEU A 391 98.61 -64.88 -81.59
N ASN A 392 98.90 -65.97 -80.86
CA ASN A 392 98.98 -67.32 -81.45
C ASN A 392 97.60 -67.92 -81.79
N THR A 393 96.54 -67.53 -81.08
CA THR A 393 95.18 -68.08 -81.22
C THR A 393 94.44 -67.64 -82.49
N MET A 394 95.10 -66.88 -83.37
CA MET A 394 94.50 -66.23 -84.54
C MET A 394 94.60 -67.08 -85.82
N LEU A 395 95.52 -68.05 -85.88
CA LEU A 395 95.88 -68.75 -87.11
C LEU A 395 94.99 -69.97 -87.43
N ASP A 396 94.59 -70.76 -86.42
CA ASP A 396 93.74 -71.95 -86.62
C ASP A 396 92.31 -71.61 -87.09
N LYS A 397 91.82 -70.39 -86.83
CA LYS A 397 90.46 -69.97 -87.21
C LYS A 397 90.22 -69.96 -88.71
N ALA A 398 91.21 -69.53 -89.50
CA ALA A 398 91.07 -69.28 -90.93
C ALA A 398 90.66 -70.52 -91.77
N HIS A 399 90.87 -71.74 -91.25
CA HIS A 399 90.40 -72.97 -91.89
C HIS A 399 89.01 -73.43 -91.46
N GLN A 400 88.51 -72.97 -90.31
CA GLN A 400 87.14 -73.21 -89.87
C GLN A 400 86.15 -72.32 -90.63
N ASP A 401 86.57 -71.08 -90.95
CA ASP A 401 85.74 -70.01 -91.52
C ASP A 401 85.02 -70.42 -92.83
N ALA A 402 85.60 -71.30 -93.65
CA ALA A 402 85.03 -71.70 -94.94
C ALA A 402 83.75 -72.58 -94.82
N VAL A 403 83.70 -73.51 -93.86
CA VAL A 403 82.52 -74.38 -93.65
C VAL A 403 81.42 -73.63 -92.91
N SER A 404 81.78 -72.63 -92.09
CA SER A 404 80.79 -71.73 -91.50
C SER A 404 80.11 -70.81 -92.51
N ILE A 405 80.63 -70.57 -93.72
CA ILE A 405 79.95 -69.70 -94.71
C ILE A 405 78.64 -70.33 -95.22
N GLU A 406 78.61 -71.64 -95.46
CA GLU A 406 77.42 -72.33 -95.98
C GLU A 406 76.33 -72.45 -94.89
N ARG A 407 76.73 -72.70 -93.63
CA ARG A 407 75.83 -72.53 -92.48
C ARG A 407 75.39 -71.09 -92.29
N PHE A 408 76.28 -70.11 -92.42
CA PHE A 408 75.95 -68.70 -92.26
C PHE A 408 74.90 -68.23 -93.29
N THR A 409 74.82 -68.82 -94.48
CA THR A 409 73.69 -68.58 -95.40
C THR A 409 72.37 -69.17 -94.92
N GLU A 410 72.38 -70.37 -94.32
CA GLU A 410 71.18 -71.03 -93.76
C GLU A 410 70.72 -70.31 -92.47
N ASP A 411 71.65 -70.03 -91.56
CA ASP A 411 71.49 -69.18 -90.36
C ASP A 411 70.97 -67.78 -90.73
N ALA A 412 71.41 -67.18 -91.85
CA ALA A 412 70.94 -65.86 -92.29
C ALA A 412 69.52 -65.89 -92.86
N GLU A 413 69.09 -66.99 -93.47
CA GLU A 413 67.72 -67.20 -93.94
C GLU A 413 66.78 -67.41 -92.74
N GLU A 414 67.18 -68.19 -91.72
CA GLU A 414 66.49 -68.27 -90.43
C GLU A 414 66.44 -66.90 -89.74
N PHE A 415 67.57 -66.20 -89.60
CA PHE A 415 67.65 -64.89 -88.95
C PHE A 415 66.78 -63.83 -89.65
N LYS A 416 66.54 -63.97 -90.96
CA LYS A 416 65.66 -63.10 -91.75
C LYS A 416 64.18 -63.34 -91.45
N GLU A 417 63.73 -64.58 -91.32
CA GLU A 417 62.37 -64.88 -90.83
C GLU A 417 62.21 -64.61 -89.33
N LEU A 418 63.24 -64.86 -88.51
CA LEU A 418 63.25 -64.50 -87.08
C LEU A 418 63.14 -62.98 -86.90
N ARG A 419 63.90 -62.18 -87.66
CA ARG A 419 63.81 -60.71 -87.69
C ARG A 419 62.42 -60.23 -88.10
N LYS A 420 61.76 -60.92 -89.04
CA LYS A 420 60.41 -60.60 -89.53
C LYS A 420 59.35 -60.95 -88.49
N ALA A 421 59.49 -62.08 -87.79
CA ALA A 421 58.67 -62.42 -86.63
C ALA A 421 58.83 -61.39 -85.50
N ILE A 422 60.07 -61.06 -85.13
CA ILE A 422 60.40 -60.02 -84.14
C ILE A 422 59.83 -58.65 -84.55
N ASN A 423 59.90 -58.27 -85.83
CA ASN A 423 59.36 -56.98 -86.28
C ASN A 423 57.82 -56.94 -86.22
N ASN A 424 57.15 -58.05 -86.55
CA ASN A 424 55.70 -58.20 -86.35
C ASN A 424 55.33 -58.14 -84.86
N GLU A 425 56.12 -58.78 -83.99
CA GLU A 425 55.91 -58.78 -82.55
C GLU A 425 56.14 -57.38 -81.94
N ILE A 426 57.18 -56.66 -82.39
CA ILE A 426 57.44 -55.25 -82.06
C ILE A 426 56.26 -54.36 -82.44
N HIS A 427 55.69 -54.51 -83.64
CA HIS A 427 54.48 -53.76 -84.01
C HIS A 427 53.26 -54.15 -83.15
N SER A 428 53.13 -55.42 -82.75
CA SER A 428 52.14 -55.86 -81.75
C SER A 428 52.35 -55.18 -80.39
N TYR A 429 53.60 -55.09 -79.90
CA TYR A 429 53.93 -54.40 -78.66
C TYR A 429 53.75 -52.89 -78.75
N GLN A 430 54.02 -52.25 -79.90
CA GLN A 430 53.73 -50.84 -80.14
C GLN A 430 52.21 -50.57 -80.10
N ALA A 431 51.40 -51.40 -80.76
CA ALA A 431 49.95 -51.29 -80.73
C ALA A 431 49.37 -51.53 -79.32
N ARG A 432 49.93 -52.49 -78.56
CA ARG A 432 49.60 -52.69 -77.14
C ARG A 432 49.99 -51.49 -76.29
N LYS A 433 51.19 -50.92 -76.48
CA LYS A 433 51.67 -49.73 -75.76
C LYS A 433 50.78 -48.51 -76.02
N SER A 434 50.33 -48.28 -77.25
CA SER A 434 49.39 -47.21 -77.57
C SER A 434 48.10 -47.34 -76.75
N LYS A 435 47.46 -48.51 -76.79
CA LYS A 435 46.24 -48.79 -76.01
C LYS A 435 46.45 -48.66 -74.49
N LEU A 436 47.67 -48.93 -74.01
CA LEU A 436 48.01 -48.77 -72.60
C LEU A 436 48.11 -47.29 -72.22
N ALA A 437 48.66 -46.43 -73.09
CA ALA A 437 48.66 -44.99 -72.92
C ALA A 437 47.24 -44.37 -73.01
N ASP A 438 46.38 -44.88 -73.90
CA ASP A 438 44.97 -44.47 -73.99
C ASP A 438 44.20 -44.78 -72.68
N VAL A 439 44.50 -45.94 -72.06
CA VAL A 439 43.97 -46.33 -70.74
C VAL A 439 44.58 -45.50 -69.62
N GLU A 440 45.88 -45.22 -69.65
CA GLU A 440 46.58 -44.36 -68.68
C GLU A 440 46.00 -42.95 -68.66
N ALA A 441 45.79 -42.34 -69.83
CA ALA A 441 45.10 -41.05 -69.97
C ALA A 441 43.64 -41.10 -69.47
N SER A 442 42.94 -42.21 -69.67
CA SER A 442 41.58 -42.41 -69.14
C SER A 442 41.56 -42.51 -67.62
N ILE A 443 42.56 -43.15 -67.02
CA ILE A 443 42.74 -43.23 -65.56
C ILE A 443 43.10 -41.86 -64.99
N GLN A 444 43.97 -41.09 -65.65
CA GLN A 444 44.32 -39.72 -65.29
C GLN A 444 43.06 -38.83 -65.21
N ASN A 445 42.23 -38.86 -66.25
CA ASN A 445 40.96 -38.11 -66.30
C ASN A 445 39.96 -38.56 -65.20
N LEU A 446 39.92 -39.85 -64.88
CA LEU A 446 39.08 -40.37 -63.79
C LEU A 446 39.57 -39.92 -62.40
N LEU A 447 40.88 -39.84 -62.19
CA LEU A 447 41.47 -39.30 -60.95
C LEU A 447 41.15 -37.81 -60.78
N GLU A 448 41.35 -36.99 -61.81
CA GLU A 448 40.99 -35.56 -61.78
C GLU A 448 39.48 -35.35 -61.53
N THR A 449 38.64 -36.20 -62.13
CA THR A 449 37.18 -36.17 -61.89
C THR A 449 36.82 -36.61 -60.47
N SER A 450 37.56 -37.56 -59.89
CA SER A 450 37.40 -38.03 -58.50
C SER A 450 37.78 -36.93 -57.49
N ASP A 451 38.89 -36.23 -57.69
CA ASP A 451 39.32 -35.14 -56.82
C ASP A 451 38.36 -33.93 -56.90
N LEU A 452 37.79 -33.67 -58.08
CA LEU A 452 36.72 -32.68 -58.25
C LEU A 452 35.41 -33.11 -57.54
N ALA A 453 35.13 -34.42 -57.45
CA ALA A 453 33.99 -34.95 -56.72
C ALA A 453 34.20 -34.88 -55.20
N LEU A 454 35.40 -35.19 -54.71
CA LEU A 454 35.77 -35.09 -53.29
C LEU A 454 35.72 -33.64 -52.80
N THR A 455 36.36 -32.70 -53.50
CA THR A 455 36.30 -31.27 -53.14
C THR A 455 34.88 -30.69 -53.17
N ARG A 456 34.01 -31.20 -54.06
CA ARG A 456 32.57 -30.86 -54.02
C ARG A 456 31.84 -31.48 -52.83
N ALA A 457 32.18 -32.71 -52.42
CA ALA A 457 31.60 -33.35 -51.25
C ALA A 457 31.98 -32.61 -49.95
N ASP A 458 33.23 -32.17 -49.81
CA ASP A 458 33.68 -31.35 -48.68
C ASP A 458 32.96 -29.99 -48.66
N LEU A 459 32.86 -29.27 -49.78
CA LEU A 459 32.08 -28.03 -49.87
C LEU A 459 30.59 -28.23 -49.55
N MET A 460 30.03 -29.39 -49.89
CA MET A 460 28.63 -29.74 -49.58
C MET A 460 28.44 -30.06 -48.09
N LYS A 461 29.42 -30.70 -47.44
CA LYS A 461 29.48 -30.93 -45.99
C LYS A 461 29.63 -29.62 -45.21
N ASP A 462 30.47 -28.70 -45.69
CA ASP A 462 30.62 -27.34 -45.15
C ASP A 462 29.35 -26.49 -45.31
N ASN A 463 28.53 -26.77 -46.31
CA ASN A 463 27.23 -26.12 -46.46
C ASN A 463 26.14 -26.78 -45.60
N MET A 464 26.25 -28.09 -45.33
CA MET A 464 25.38 -28.77 -44.36
C MET A 464 25.57 -28.18 -42.95
N SER A 465 26.80 -28.00 -42.47
CA SER A 465 27.04 -27.42 -41.13
C SER A 465 26.53 -25.98 -40.99
N LYS A 466 26.48 -25.20 -42.08
CA LYS A 466 25.84 -23.88 -42.12
C LYS A 466 24.31 -23.97 -42.07
N ILE A 467 23.72 -25.00 -42.69
CA ILE A 467 22.28 -25.29 -42.59
C ILE A 467 21.93 -25.70 -41.16
N ASP A 468 22.73 -26.56 -40.51
CA ASP A 468 22.53 -26.96 -39.12
C ASP A 468 22.60 -25.76 -38.15
N PHE A 469 23.52 -24.81 -38.38
CA PHE A 469 23.57 -23.55 -37.63
C PHE A 469 22.36 -22.64 -37.90
N VAL A 470 21.81 -22.64 -39.12
CA VAL A 470 20.56 -21.91 -39.42
C VAL A 470 19.36 -22.58 -38.76
N ASN A 471 19.29 -23.91 -38.73
CA ASN A 471 18.23 -24.66 -38.05
C ASN A 471 18.24 -24.37 -36.54
N ALA A 472 19.40 -24.46 -35.88
CA ALA A 472 19.52 -24.12 -34.46
C ALA A 472 19.11 -22.66 -34.14
N ARG A 473 19.30 -21.73 -35.10
CA ARG A 473 18.79 -20.35 -34.98
C ARG A 473 17.29 -20.23 -35.25
N ILE A 474 16.68 -21.11 -36.04
CA ILE A 474 15.23 -21.18 -36.24
C ILE A 474 14.56 -21.76 -34.98
N ASP A 475 15.14 -22.79 -34.38
CA ASP A 475 14.62 -23.41 -33.15
C ASP A 475 14.62 -22.39 -31.99
N ALA A 476 15.73 -21.69 -31.77
CA ALA A 476 15.82 -20.62 -30.78
C ALA A 476 14.88 -19.42 -31.09
N LEU A 477 14.59 -19.15 -32.37
CA LEU A 477 13.60 -18.15 -32.74
C LEU A 477 12.17 -18.63 -32.43
N SER A 478 11.88 -19.92 -32.62
CA SER A 478 10.60 -20.55 -32.28
C SER A 478 10.34 -20.59 -30.77
N GLU A 479 11.39 -20.83 -29.97
CA GLU A 479 11.34 -20.71 -28.51
C GLU A 479 11.01 -19.26 -28.09
N SER A 480 11.74 -18.27 -28.66
CA SER A 480 11.46 -16.85 -28.43
C SER A 480 10.05 -16.41 -28.85
N TYR A 481 9.49 -16.98 -29.93
CA TYR A 481 8.09 -16.76 -30.30
C TYR A 481 7.10 -17.37 -29.29
N SER A 482 7.39 -18.55 -28.75
CA SER A 482 6.55 -19.19 -27.71
C SER A 482 6.53 -18.38 -26.42
N ASP A 483 7.67 -17.86 -25.98
CA ASP A 483 7.76 -16.94 -24.85
C ASP A 483 6.98 -15.64 -25.10
N LEU A 484 7.08 -15.08 -26.32
CA LEU A 484 6.41 -13.84 -26.68
C LEU A 484 4.88 -14.01 -26.78
N GLU A 485 4.38 -15.13 -27.30
CA GLU A 485 2.95 -15.46 -27.31
C GLU A 485 2.41 -15.63 -25.87
N THR A 486 3.18 -16.31 -25.00
CA THR A 486 2.87 -16.44 -23.57
C THR A 486 2.81 -15.07 -22.89
N ARG A 487 3.76 -14.17 -23.23
CA ARG A 487 3.80 -12.79 -22.73
C ARG A 487 2.62 -11.93 -23.22
N ILE A 488 2.13 -12.19 -24.43
CA ILE A 488 0.93 -11.51 -24.97
C ILE A 488 -0.32 -11.96 -24.22
N GLU A 489 -0.43 -13.23 -23.85
CA GLU A 489 -1.57 -13.72 -23.06
C GLU A 489 -1.55 -13.20 -21.62
N GLU A 490 -0.37 -13.14 -20.96
CA GLU A 490 -0.21 -12.41 -19.68
C GLU A 490 -0.72 -10.96 -19.79
N LEU A 491 -0.33 -10.24 -20.85
CA LEU A 491 -0.74 -8.85 -21.06
C LEU A 491 -2.25 -8.69 -21.28
N ARG A 492 -2.91 -9.68 -21.91
CA ARG A 492 -4.38 -9.72 -22.02
C ARG A 492 -5.04 -9.94 -20.66
N GLU A 493 -4.54 -10.84 -19.82
CA GLU A 493 -5.05 -11.00 -18.45
C GLU A 493 -4.90 -9.71 -17.62
N TYR A 494 -3.79 -8.99 -17.78
CA TYR A 494 -3.61 -7.68 -17.15
C TYR A 494 -4.57 -6.62 -17.71
N GLU A 495 -4.80 -6.56 -19.03
CA GLU A 495 -5.77 -5.63 -19.64
C GLU A 495 -7.20 -5.88 -19.15
N ASP A 496 -7.61 -7.15 -19.05
CA ASP A 496 -8.93 -7.57 -18.59
C ASP A 496 -9.11 -7.27 -17.08
N LEU A 497 -8.05 -7.44 -16.27
CA LEU A 497 -8.01 -7.06 -14.86
C LEU A 497 -8.02 -5.53 -14.64
N ILE A 498 -7.30 -4.77 -15.47
CA ILE A 498 -7.36 -3.30 -15.50
C ILE A 498 -8.78 -2.84 -15.84
N THR A 499 -9.42 -3.45 -16.83
CA THR A 499 -10.79 -3.13 -17.25
C THR A 499 -11.81 -3.38 -16.13
N LYS A 500 -11.72 -4.53 -15.45
CA LYS A 500 -12.54 -4.85 -14.25
C LYS A 500 -12.31 -3.85 -13.11
N ASN A 501 -11.07 -3.44 -12.88
CA ASN A 501 -10.73 -2.42 -11.88
C ASN A 501 -11.26 -1.01 -12.27
N LEU A 502 -11.21 -0.64 -13.55
CA LEU A 502 -11.75 0.62 -14.06
C LEU A 502 -13.28 0.68 -13.89
N GLU A 503 -13.99 -0.41 -14.19
CA GLU A 503 -15.43 -0.53 -13.88
C GLU A 503 -15.70 -0.37 -12.38
N SER A 504 -14.91 -1.02 -11.53
CA SER A 504 -15.05 -0.96 -10.07
C SER A 504 -14.83 0.47 -9.55
N ALA A 505 -13.81 1.16 -10.07
CA ALA A 505 -13.52 2.56 -9.75
C ALA A 505 -14.66 3.49 -10.17
N ASN A 506 -15.23 3.32 -11.37
CA ASN A 506 -16.38 4.09 -11.86
C ASN A 506 -17.64 3.86 -10.99
N LYS A 507 -17.93 2.59 -10.63
CA LYS A 507 -19.00 2.23 -9.67
C LYS A 507 -18.77 2.91 -8.31
N SER A 508 -17.52 2.99 -7.84
CA SER A 508 -17.13 3.70 -6.63
C SER A 508 -17.31 5.22 -6.75
N GLU A 509 -16.95 5.83 -7.88
CA GLU A 509 -17.13 7.26 -8.13
C GLU A 509 -18.63 7.67 -8.10
N ILE A 510 -19.50 6.82 -8.64
CA ILE A 510 -20.96 7.00 -8.57
C ILE A 510 -21.45 6.96 -7.10
N LEU A 511 -20.92 6.05 -6.28
CA LEU A 511 -21.21 6.00 -4.85
C LEU A 511 -20.69 7.25 -4.12
N VAL A 512 -19.47 7.70 -4.40
CA VAL A 512 -18.88 8.93 -3.82
C VAL A 512 -19.73 10.16 -4.18
N LYS A 513 -20.18 10.31 -5.44
CA LYS A 513 -21.12 11.38 -5.85
C LYS A 513 -22.45 11.32 -5.10
N SER A 514 -22.95 10.11 -4.79
CA SER A 514 -24.14 9.93 -3.95
C SER A 514 -23.90 10.35 -2.49
N VAL A 515 -22.72 10.03 -1.92
CA VAL A 515 -22.34 10.43 -0.56
C VAL A 515 -22.13 11.94 -0.46
N ASP A 516 -21.42 12.57 -1.40
CA ASP A 516 -21.26 14.03 -1.48
C ASP A 516 -22.63 14.75 -1.57
N THR A 517 -23.55 14.22 -2.37
CA THR A 517 -24.93 14.74 -2.45
C THR A 517 -25.64 14.66 -1.09
N LYS A 518 -25.49 13.55 -0.36
CA LYS A 518 -26.05 13.39 1.00
C LYS A 518 -25.39 14.33 2.01
N LEU A 519 -24.06 14.46 2.00
CA LEU A 519 -23.30 15.40 2.84
C LEU A 519 -23.77 16.84 2.62
N LYS A 520 -23.96 17.26 1.36
CA LYS A 520 -24.53 18.58 1.02
C LYS A 520 -25.97 18.77 1.51
N THR A 521 -26.76 17.71 1.68
CA THR A 521 -28.07 17.81 2.37
C THR A 521 -27.93 17.90 3.88
N TYR A 522 -27.04 17.13 4.51
CA TYR A 522 -26.78 17.21 5.95
C TYR A 522 -26.18 18.55 6.36
N GLN A 523 -25.26 19.13 5.58
CA GLN A 523 -24.70 20.46 5.81
C GLN A 523 -25.80 21.53 5.85
N LYS A 524 -26.76 21.49 4.91
CA LYS A 524 -27.95 22.36 4.93
C LYS A 524 -28.90 22.12 6.10
N VAL A 525 -28.86 20.95 6.75
CA VAL A 525 -29.60 20.68 7.98
C VAL A 525 -28.85 21.24 9.19
N ILE A 526 -27.51 21.10 9.24
CA ILE A 526 -26.64 21.67 10.26
C ILE A 526 -26.76 23.20 10.28
N GLU A 527 -26.61 23.88 9.14
CA GLU A 527 -26.78 25.34 9.02
C GLU A 527 -28.15 25.86 9.52
N ARG A 528 -29.21 25.05 9.39
CA ARG A 528 -30.55 25.36 9.91
C ARG A 528 -30.64 25.10 11.42
N SER A 529 -29.97 24.06 11.90
CA SER A 529 -29.85 23.75 13.32
C SER A 529 -29.08 24.84 14.06
N ASP A 530 -27.94 25.28 13.52
CA ASP A 530 -27.10 26.32 14.13
C ASP A 530 -27.85 27.65 14.24
N LYS A 531 -28.58 28.06 13.19
CA LYS A 531 -29.48 29.22 13.23
C LYS A 531 -30.63 29.06 14.23
N LYS A 532 -31.13 27.84 14.43
CA LYS A 532 -32.14 27.55 15.46
C LYS A 532 -31.53 27.61 16.88
N ILE A 533 -30.31 27.11 17.07
CA ILE A 533 -29.55 27.18 18.31
C ILE A 533 -29.25 28.64 18.66
N GLU A 534 -28.74 29.45 17.72
CA GLU A 534 -28.46 30.88 17.92
C GLU A 534 -29.71 31.64 18.39
N ASN A 535 -30.85 31.42 17.74
CA ASN A 535 -32.13 32.01 18.14
C ASN A 535 -32.62 31.48 19.51
N MET A 536 -32.38 30.21 19.83
CA MET A 536 -32.76 29.63 21.11
C MET A 536 -31.86 30.14 22.26
N THR A 537 -30.57 30.36 22.02
CA THR A 537 -29.65 31.01 22.96
C THR A 537 -30.07 32.45 23.24
N LYS A 538 -30.44 33.22 22.21
CA LYS A 538 -31.00 34.58 22.39
C LYS A 538 -32.29 34.57 23.22
N HIS A 539 -33.17 33.59 23.00
CA HIS A 539 -34.37 33.41 23.82
C HIS A 539 -34.07 32.95 25.26
N LEU A 540 -33.01 32.17 25.50
CA LEU A 540 -32.58 31.80 26.84
C LEU A 540 -32.04 33.02 27.59
N GLN A 541 -31.23 33.86 26.95
CA GLN A 541 -30.74 35.13 27.53
C GLN A 541 -31.89 36.08 27.89
N ASP A 542 -32.88 36.25 27.01
CA ASP A 542 -34.11 37.03 27.27
C ASP A 542 -34.94 36.46 28.45
N VAL A 543 -34.95 35.13 28.63
CA VAL A 543 -35.60 34.47 29.77
C VAL A 543 -34.78 34.58 31.06
N GLU A 544 -33.45 34.52 31.00
CA GLU A 544 -32.55 34.74 32.13
C GLU A 544 -32.67 36.18 32.65
N GLU A 545 -32.64 37.18 31.77
CA GLU A 545 -32.85 38.59 32.13
C GLU A 545 -34.21 38.81 32.79
N LYS A 546 -35.29 38.26 32.22
CA LYS A 546 -36.64 38.33 32.82
C LYS A 546 -36.73 37.59 34.14
N THR A 547 -36.06 36.45 34.29
CA THR A 547 -36.01 35.70 35.55
C THR A 547 -35.26 36.47 36.63
N LEU A 548 -34.18 37.17 36.27
CA LEU A 548 -33.44 38.05 37.17
C LEU A 548 -34.33 39.24 37.62
N ILE A 549 -35.03 39.90 36.70
CA ILE A 549 -35.97 40.99 37.00
C ILE A 549 -37.12 40.51 37.90
N LEU A 550 -37.66 39.30 37.65
CA LEU A 550 -38.69 38.68 38.49
C LEU A 550 -38.15 38.32 39.89
N ASN A 551 -36.89 37.90 40.01
CA ASN A 551 -36.27 37.62 41.30
C ASN A 551 -36.04 38.90 42.12
N THR A 552 -35.62 40.00 41.49
CA THR A 552 -35.57 41.33 42.15
C THR A 552 -36.96 41.73 42.65
N ARG A 553 -37.99 41.65 41.78
CA ARG A 553 -39.39 41.93 42.17
C ARG A 553 -39.93 41.00 43.26
N ARG A 554 -39.44 39.75 43.34
CA ARG A 554 -39.78 38.82 44.42
C ARG A 554 -39.24 39.31 45.75
N ASN A 555 -38.02 39.86 45.78
CA ASN A 555 -37.44 40.47 46.98
C ASN A 555 -38.22 41.74 47.38
N ASP A 556 -38.57 42.61 46.42
CA ASP A 556 -39.42 43.79 46.68
C ASP A 556 -40.78 43.39 47.30
N ILE A 557 -41.40 42.32 46.80
CA ILE A 557 -42.66 41.77 47.31
C ILE A 557 -42.49 41.15 48.70
N GLN A 558 -41.34 40.53 49.00
CA GLN A 558 -41.05 40.01 50.35
C GLN A 558 -40.90 41.17 51.35
N GLU A 559 -40.14 42.22 51.01
CA GLU A 559 -39.98 43.41 51.86
C GLU A 559 -41.33 44.12 52.10
N LEU A 560 -42.20 44.15 51.08
CA LEU A 560 -43.58 44.63 51.23
C LEU A 560 -44.43 43.72 52.13
N LYS A 561 -44.29 42.39 52.02
CA LYS A 561 -44.99 41.43 52.89
C LYS A 561 -44.57 41.62 54.35
N ASP A 562 -43.28 41.73 54.62
CA ASP A 562 -42.76 41.87 55.98
C ASP A 562 -43.29 43.16 56.65
N LYS A 563 -43.47 44.23 55.86
CA LYS A 563 -44.14 45.48 56.28
C LYS A 563 -45.66 45.33 56.48
N PHE A 564 -46.33 44.47 55.71
CA PHE A 564 -47.74 44.14 55.95
C PHE A 564 -47.91 43.32 57.24
N ASP A 565 -47.02 42.36 57.51
CA ASP A 565 -47.03 41.59 58.76
C ASP A 565 -46.78 42.51 59.98
N GLU A 566 -45.91 43.53 59.85
CA GLU A 566 -45.73 44.58 60.87
C GLU A 566 -47.01 45.42 61.07
N ILE A 567 -47.67 45.83 59.97
CA ILE A 567 -48.93 46.59 60.03
C ILE A 567 -50.06 45.78 60.68
N ASP A 568 -50.18 44.48 60.41
CA ASP A 568 -51.18 43.63 61.06
C ASP A 568 -50.86 43.42 62.55
N GLY A 569 -49.59 43.33 62.95
CA GLY A 569 -49.17 43.36 64.36
C GLY A 569 -49.56 44.68 65.06
N LEU A 570 -49.35 45.82 64.40
CA LEU A 570 -49.82 47.13 64.89
C LEU A 570 -51.36 47.22 64.94
N SER A 571 -52.05 46.57 64.01
CA SER A 571 -53.52 46.46 63.97
C SER A 571 -54.06 45.67 65.18
N GLU A 572 -53.40 44.56 65.55
CA GLU A 572 -53.76 43.78 66.74
C GLU A 572 -53.58 44.60 68.04
N VAL A 573 -52.47 45.34 68.15
CA VAL A 573 -52.23 46.28 69.26
C VAL A 573 -53.28 47.39 69.28
N MET A 574 -53.71 47.88 68.12
CA MET A 574 -54.76 48.90 68.01
C MET A 574 -56.14 48.35 68.42
N SER A 575 -56.48 47.10 68.07
CA SER A 575 -57.70 46.43 68.54
C SER A 575 -57.70 46.30 70.06
N LYS A 576 -56.61 45.81 70.65
CA LYS A 576 -56.46 45.71 72.12
C LYS A 576 -56.64 47.06 72.83
N ARG A 577 -56.22 48.17 72.20
CA ARG A 577 -56.50 49.54 72.69
C ARG A 577 -57.97 49.93 72.54
N VAL A 578 -58.64 49.56 71.46
CA VAL A 578 -60.09 49.80 71.27
C VAL A 578 -60.91 49.05 72.32
N ASP A 579 -60.57 47.79 72.62
CA ASP A 579 -61.24 46.99 73.66
C ASP A 579 -61.03 47.59 75.07
N GLN A 580 -59.82 48.07 75.37
CA GLN A 580 -59.54 48.82 76.59
C GLN A 580 -60.37 50.12 76.68
N ILE A 581 -60.53 50.84 75.58
CA ILE A 581 -61.37 52.05 75.52
C ILE A 581 -62.85 51.70 75.74
N TYR A 582 -63.36 50.61 75.16
CA TYR A 582 -64.73 50.13 75.45
C TYR A 582 -64.91 49.72 76.92
N ALA A 583 -63.94 49.05 77.52
CA ALA A 583 -63.97 48.71 78.95
C ALA A 583 -63.94 49.97 79.85
N MET A 584 -63.21 51.02 79.45
CA MET A 584 -63.24 52.32 80.13
C MET A 584 -64.60 53.02 79.96
N PHE A 585 -65.20 53.01 78.76
CA PHE A 585 -66.54 53.55 78.55
C PHE A 585 -67.58 52.84 79.43
N LYS A 586 -67.56 51.50 79.48
CA LYS A 586 -68.49 50.75 80.34
C LYS A 586 -68.33 51.09 81.83
N LYS A 587 -67.09 51.31 82.31
CA LYS A 587 -66.84 51.80 83.67
C LYS A 587 -67.36 53.21 83.93
N VAL A 588 -67.27 54.11 82.95
CA VAL A 588 -67.84 55.46 83.04
C VAL A 588 -69.37 55.41 83.05
N GLU A 589 -69.97 54.45 82.34
CA GLU A 589 -71.42 54.24 82.31
C GLU A 589 -71.93 53.67 83.65
N THR A 590 -71.27 52.66 84.25
CA THR A 590 -71.63 52.19 85.61
C THR A 590 -71.39 53.25 86.69
N LEU A 591 -70.30 54.03 86.60
CA LEU A 591 -70.08 55.18 87.50
C LEU A 591 -71.18 56.24 87.35
N ARG A 592 -71.80 56.36 86.17
CA ARG A 592 -72.94 57.25 85.96
C ARG A 592 -74.22 56.66 86.56
N GLU A 593 -74.47 55.36 86.43
CA GLU A 593 -75.59 54.68 87.12
C GLU A 593 -75.48 54.81 88.65
N GLU A 594 -74.27 54.65 89.21
CA GLU A 594 -73.98 54.87 90.64
C GLU A 594 -74.24 56.34 91.08
N ILE A 595 -73.94 57.31 90.21
CA ILE A 595 -74.24 58.74 90.45
C ILE A 595 -75.75 59.01 90.36
N ASP A 596 -76.43 58.51 89.33
CA ASP A 596 -77.88 58.70 89.14
C ASP A 596 -78.67 58.01 90.30
N GLU A 597 -78.23 56.84 90.79
CA GLU A 597 -78.79 56.21 92.00
C GLU A 597 -78.50 57.02 93.28
N THR A 598 -77.30 57.62 93.39
CA THR A 598 -76.94 58.50 94.51
C THR A 598 -77.78 59.78 94.51
N ASP A 599 -78.10 60.35 93.35
CA ASP A 599 -78.95 61.54 93.22
C ASP A 599 -80.41 61.22 93.59
N VAL A 600 -80.96 60.09 93.14
CA VAL A 600 -82.27 59.57 93.61
C VAL A 600 -82.28 59.38 95.12
N LYS A 601 -81.19 58.89 95.71
CA LYS A 601 -81.05 58.71 97.17
C LYS A 601 -80.97 60.04 97.93
N LEU A 602 -80.33 61.06 97.37
CA LEU A 602 -80.34 62.42 97.88
C LEU A 602 -81.73 63.06 97.78
N GLN A 603 -82.42 62.89 96.65
CA GLN A 603 -83.78 63.41 96.43
C GLN A 603 -84.77 62.82 97.44
N ASN A 604 -84.69 61.51 97.71
CA ASN A 604 -85.46 60.86 98.78
C ASN A 604 -85.08 61.36 100.20
N MET A 605 -83.82 61.74 100.43
CA MET A 605 -83.39 62.35 101.69
C MET A 605 -83.98 63.76 101.86
N PHE A 606 -84.04 64.56 100.79
CA PHE A 606 -84.71 65.87 100.80
C PHE A 606 -86.20 65.75 101.12
N VAL A 607 -86.93 64.81 100.49
CA VAL A 607 -88.36 64.59 100.78
C VAL A 607 -88.58 64.22 102.25
N ARG A 608 -87.81 63.27 102.80
CA ARG A 608 -87.88 62.92 104.24
C ARG A 608 -87.51 64.06 105.18
N THR A 609 -86.66 64.98 104.73
CA THR A 609 -86.30 66.19 105.50
C THR A 609 -87.45 67.19 105.49
N ASP A 610 -88.17 67.37 104.38
CA ASP A 610 -89.34 68.25 104.28
C ASP A 610 -90.54 67.71 105.08
N GLU A 611 -90.77 66.38 105.07
CA GLU A 611 -91.75 65.74 105.95
C GLU A 611 -91.45 66.02 107.43
N LYS A 612 -90.19 65.85 107.86
CA LYS A 612 -89.77 66.15 109.24
C LYS A 612 -89.84 67.63 109.58
N MET A 613 -89.60 68.51 108.61
CA MET A 613 -89.81 69.96 108.77
C MET A 613 -91.30 70.30 108.97
N ARG A 614 -92.21 69.53 108.35
CA ARG A 614 -93.66 69.72 108.47
C ARG A 614 -94.22 69.26 109.82
N GLU A 615 -93.80 68.08 110.30
CA GLU A 615 -94.08 67.62 111.68
C GLU A 615 -93.61 68.67 112.71
N PHE A 616 -92.47 69.31 112.46
CA PHE A 616 -91.92 70.35 113.34
C PHE A 616 -92.74 71.65 113.34
N VAL A 617 -93.45 71.96 112.24
CA VAL A 617 -94.33 73.15 112.15
C VAL A 617 -95.68 72.89 112.84
N GLU A 618 -96.26 71.70 112.69
CA GLU A 618 -97.53 71.36 113.36
C GLU A 618 -97.37 71.30 114.89
N PHE A 619 -96.20 70.88 115.39
CA PHE A 619 -95.87 70.92 116.82
C PHE A 619 -95.85 72.35 117.40
N ILE A 620 -95.48 73.36 116.60
CA ILE A 620 -95.35 74.75 117.04
C ILE A 620 -96.71 75.47 117.21
N GLN A 621 -97.79 74.98 116.59
CA GLN A 621 -99.13 75.60 116.73
C GLN A 621 -99.97 75.04 117.89
N ALA A 622 -99.51 74.00 118.58
CA ALA A 622 -100.32 73.26 119.56
C ALA A 622 -100.13 73.69 121.03
N VAL A 623 -99.13 74.53 121.36
CA VAL A 623 -98.79 74.88 122.75
C VAL A 623 -98.38 76.36 122.88
N ASP A 624 -99.32 77.22 123.29
CA ASP A 624 -99.00 78.55 123.82
C ASP A 624 -99.93 78.93 124.99
N THR A 625 -99.47 78.69 126.23
CA THR A 625 -100.03 79.25 127.47
C THR A 625 -99.08 78.95 128.65
N GLY A 626 -97.91 79.61 128.72
CA GLY A 626 -96.98 79.40 129.84
C GLY A 626 -95.56 79.95 129.67
N SER A 627 -95.39 81.27 129.80
CA SER A 627 -94.09 81.97 129.83
C SER A 627 -93.27 81.67 131.11
N PRO A 628 -91.95 81.99 131.23
CA PRO A 628 -91.14 82.83 130.32
C PRO A 628 -89.67 82.40 130.03
N ILE A 629 -89.22 82.71 128.79
CA ILE A 629 -87.95 83.41 128.44
C ILE A 629 -86.57 82.75 128.74
N VAL A 630 -85.97 82.23 127.65
CA VAL A 630 -84.56 82.44 127.19
C VAL A 630 -83.38 82.18 128.16
N LYS A 631 -82.73 81.01 127.98
CA LYS A 631 -81.32 80.93 127.51
C LYS A 631 -80.91 79.52 127.06
N GLN A 632 -80.16 79.44 125.96
CA GLN A 632 -79.34 78.28 125.59
C GLN A 632 -78.03 78.28 126.41
N VAL A 633 -77.23 77.21 126.25
CA VAL A 633 -75.84 76.97 126.75
C VAL A 633 -75.73 76.09 128.01
N ASN A 634 -75.36 74.82 127.78
CA ASN A 634 -74.79 73.85 128.74
C ASN A 634 -75.74 73.42 129.90
N LYS A 635 -75.50 72.37 130.69
CA LYS A 635 -74.25 71.63 130.97
C LYS A 635 -74.50 70.25 131.60
N GLU A 636 -74.06 69.17 130.94
CA GLU A 636 -73.60 67.90 131.55
C GLU A 636 -72.91 67.12 130.42
N MET A 637 -71.58 67.03 130.30
CA MET A 637 -70.55 66.48 131.20
C MET A 637 -70.81 65.01 131.57
N ALA A 638 -69.84 64.07 131.56
CA ALA A 638 -68.47 63.99 131.04
C ALA A 638 -67.93 62.57 131.38
N PRO A 639 -66.68 62.19 131.02
CA PRO A 639 -66.07 62.22 129.69
C PRO A 639 -65.47 60.85 129.26
N GLY A 640 -65.17 60.71 127.97
CA GLY A 640 -64.69 59.48 127.31
C GLY A 640 -63.26 59.00 127.65
N LYS A 641 -62.63 58.25 126.74
CA LYS A 641 -61.17 58.26 126.51
C LYS A 641 -60.71 57.57 125.22
N ASN A 642 -59.73 58.19 124.57
CA ASN A 642 -58.60 57.63 123.81
C ASN A 642 -58.83 56.40 122.92
N MET A 643 -58.99 56.61 121.60
CA MET A 643 -58.97 55.53 120.59
C MET A 643 -57.64 55.43 119.79
N ASN A 644 -56.61 56.19 120.16
CA ASN A 644 -55.39 56.36 119.35
C ASN A 644 -54.22 55.42 119.71
N GLU A 645 -54.36 54.62 120.77
CA GLU A 645 -53.29 53.71 121.24
C GLU A 645 -53.32 52.33 120.55
N HIS A 646 -54.52 51.86 120.22
CA HIS A 646 -54.73 50.55 119.60
C HIS A 646 -54.13 50.46 118.18
N LEU A 647 -54.12 51.58 117.44
CA LEU A 647 -53.56 51.69 116.09
C LEU A 647 -52.04 51.50 116.10
N ILE A 648 -51.36 52.20 117.02
CA ILE A 648 -49.91 52.13 117.23
C ILE A 648 -49.49 50.71 117.61
N ARG A 649 -50.25 50.04 118.50
CA ARG A 649 -50.00 48.65 118.89
C ARG A 649 -50.12 47.69 117.70
N THR A 650 -51.20 47.80 116.91
CA THR A 650 -51.42 46.91 115.75
C THR A 650 -50.33 47.07 114.67
N VAL A 651 -49.91 48.31 114.37
CA VAL A 651 -48.80 48.56 113.42
C VAL A 651 -47.49 47.95 113.91
N ARG A 652 -47.14 48.13 115.20
CA ARG A 652 -45.93 47.53 115.79
C ARG A 652 -45.99 45.99 115.84
N GLU A 653 -47.14 45.39 116.15
CA GLU A 653 -47.31 43.93 116.12
C GLU A 653 -47.21 43.34 114.70
N LEU A 654 -47.70 44.03 113.66
CA LEU A 654 -47.55 43.59 112.27
C LEU A 654 -46.11 43.73 111.77
N SER A 655 -45.43 44.83 112.11
CA SER A 655 -44.01 45.02 111.82
C SER A 655 -43.14 43.96 112.51
N GLY A 656 -43.43 43.63 113.78
CA GLY A 656 -42.75 42.57 114.52
C GLY A 656 -43.02 41.15 113.99
N LYS A 657 -44.03 40.98 113.12
CA LYS A 657 -44.33 39.74 112.40
C LYS A 657 -43.77 39.74 110.96
N GLY A 658 -42.87 40.66 110.63
CA GLY A 658 -42.10 40.68 109.38
C GLY A 658 -42.80 41.33 108.17
N TRP A 659 -43.89 42.09 108.39
CA TRP A 659 -44.60 42.77 107.29
C TRP A 659 -43.93 44.10 106.92
N SER A 660 -43.83 44.41 105.63
CA SER A 660 -43.26 45.67 105.15
C SER A 660 -44.20 46.87 105.34
N ALA A 661 -43.65 48.08 105.42
CA ALA A 661 -44.42 49.30 105.67
C ALA A 661 -45.53 49.52 104.61
N ASP A 662 -45.23 49.34 103.32
CA ASP A 662 -46.22 49.40 102.23
C ASP A 662 -47.33 48.35 102.37
N ALA A 663 -47.00 47.12 102.78
CA ALA A 663 -48.00 46.07 102.99
C ALA A 663 -48.93 46.41 104.16
N ILE A 664 -48.41 46.97 105.26
CA ILE A 664 -49.21 47.43 106.40
C ILE A 664 -50.07 48.64 106.00
N ALA A 665 -49.50 49.62 105.30
CA ALA A 665 -50.19 50.81 104.81
C ALA A 665 -51.40 50.45 103.92
N LYS A 666 -51.19 49.63 102.89
CA LYS A 666 -52.26 49.11 102.01
C LYS A 666 -53.30 48.28 102.77
N LYS A 667 -52.89 47.49 103.78
CA LYS A 667 -53.79 46.60 104.53
C LYS A 667 -54.67 47.33 105.55
N MET A 668 -54.16 48.43 106.15
CA MET A 668 -54.88 49.23 107.14
C MET A 668 -55.50 50.52 106.59
N LEU A 669 -55.28 50.84 105.31
CA LEU A 669 -55.74 52.09 104.65
C LEU A 669 -55.18 53.35 105.35
N ILE A 670 -53.88 53.32 105.66
CA ILE A 670 -53.11 54.40 106.30
C ILE A 670 -51.97 54.81 105.35
N ASP A 671 -51.59 56.09 105.33
CA ASP A 671 -50.42 56.57 104.59
C ASP A 671 -49.12 55.84 105.01
N GLU A 672 -48.26 55.53 104.04
CA GLU A 672 -47.04 54.77 104.27
C GLU A 672 -46.02 55.53 105.13
N ASN A 673 -45.95 56.86 105.00
CA ASN A 673 -45.03 57.67 105.81
C ASN A 673 -45.43 57.65 107.28
N SER A 674 -46.74 57.68 107.56
CA SER A 674 -47.32 57.55 108.90
C SER A 674 -47.03 56.16 109.50
N VAL A 675 -47.11 55.08 108.71
CA VAL A 675 -46.71 53.74 109.14
C VAL A 675 -45.20 53.67 109.45
N ARG A 676 -44.35 54.23 108.58
CA ARG A 676 -42.89 54.31 108.80
C ARG A 676 -42.54 55.13 110.05
N LEU A 677 -43.28 56.19 110.35
CA LEU A 677 -43.09 57.01 111.55
C LEU A 677 -43.39 56.22 112.85
N ILE A 678 -44.45 55.40 112.85
CA ILE A 678 -44.85 54.56 113.99
C ILE A 678 -43.86 53.40 114.23
N ILE A 679 -43.23 52.88 113.17
CA ILE A 679 -42.18 51.85 113.24
C ILE A 679 -40.86 52.45 113.77
N ASN A 680 -40.49 53.65 113.31
CA ASN A 680 -39.20 54.27 113.66
C ASN A 680 -39.20 55.02 115.00
N THR A 681 -40.35 55.16 115.68
CA THR A 681 -40.44 55.80 117.01
C THR A 681 -40.54 54.75 118.11
N THR A 682 -39.51 54.65 118.96
CA THR A 682 -39.47 53.70 120.08
C THR A 682 -39.37 54.45 121.41
N SER A 683 -40.44 54.39 122.21
CA SER A 683 -40.54 54.82 123.61
C SER A 683 -39.99 56.20 123.98
N LEU A 684 -40.74 57.25 123.65
CA LEU A 684 -41.25 58.22 124.63
C LEU A 684 -42.61 58.75 124.17
#